data_AF-A0A1E4RCY3-F1
#
_entry.id   AF-A0A1E4RCY3-F1
#
_cell.length_a   1.000
_cell.length_b   1.000
_cell.length_c   1.000
_cell.angle_alpha   90.00
_cell.angle_beta   90.00
_cell.angle_gamma   90.00
#
_symmetry.space_group_name_H-M   'P 1'
#
loop_
_entity.id
_entity.type
_entity.pdbx_description
1 polymer ?
#
loop_
_entity_poly.entity_id
_entity_poly.type
_entity_poly.pdbx_seq_one_letter_code
_entity_poly.pdbx_strand_id
1 'polypeptide(L)'
;MSEISFKDKVVVVTGAGGGLGKHYCLEYAKRGAKVVVNDLGGSLSGNDDGGSKAADVVVNEIKSSGGIAVADYNNVLDGDKIIETAVKNFGTVHILINNAGILRDASFKKMNERDFQLVLDVHVNGAFKATQAAWEHFRKQGYGRVINTASPAGLYGNFGQTNYSAAKSGLVGFAETLAKEGEKYNIVVNTIAPLAKSRMTESVLPPPILEQLSPAKIAPLVLYLTHDSNQTTGQIFEVAAGFYGQIRWERSGGVLFKPDESFTAESVAKKFDEILNFDDSSKPELLKNQHPFMLNFYEELTKNARQLPSNDNSGVDPVTLKDRVVLITGAGAGLGRAYALYFAKYGAKVVVNDFKDPSKVVDEIKAAGGEAHGDTHDVANQAQEIIDNVVNKYGTIDVLVNNAGILRDRSFAKMSWDEWKLVQQVHLNGTFNLTRLAWPHFLKNNYGRVVNITSTSGIYGNFGQANYSTAKCAILGLSKTIALEGAKNNIKVNVVAPHAETAMTLTVFREEDKNLYPPELVAPLLVYLASENVPVTGELFEAGGGWIGNTRWQRAKGAVSTDEVTTPEFVKDHFNDVIDFSTGTANPKSTTESSMAILSAVQGDDDDDDEDEDDDDDDEEEGEDPVFTYGDREVILYNLAVGATHKELPYVYENDQEFQVVPTFGHLPTFNSVKSQMSFSKLLRNFNPMLLLHGEHYIKIEKWPVPTEGSIKTSYQPLAITQKKTNTIVVHGSKSVDSNTGETVFSNEATFFIRNCEGDTKQYAERKSFAVAQFNAPKSDAEFTQDIKISEDQAALYRLTGDRNPLHIDPAFAAGAKFDRPILHGMCTYGLCAKVLLDKYGPFNEIKARFTGIVFPGETLRVYAWKQGDTVIFQAHVVERKTIAINNAAIKLISDKAKI
;
A
#
# COMPACT_ATOMS: atom_id res chain seq x y z
N MET A 1 -34.95 -8.01 19.56
CA MET A 1 -33.80 -7.61 20.39
C MET A 1 -33.94 -6.12 20.73
N SER A 2 -33.44 -5.66 21.88
CA SER A 2 -33.56 -4.25 22.27
C SER A 2 -32.59 -3.40 21.46
N GLU A 3 -33.10 -2.36 20.80
CA GLU A 3 -32.33 -1.35 20.06
C GLU A 3 -31.30 -0.66 20.97
N ILE A 4 -30.11 -0.39 20.44
CA ILE A 4 -29.05 0.36 21.11
C ILE A 4 -29.56 1.78 21.37
N SER A 5 -29.55 2.17 22.64
CA SER A 5 -30.03 3.47 23.08
C SER A 5 -28.90 4.31 23.67
N PHE A 6 -28.89 5.58 23.32
CA PHE A 6 -28.01 6.61 23.90
C PHE A 6 -28.80 7.61 24.73
N LYS A 7 -29.97 7.19 25.24
CA LYS A 7 -30.80 8.05 26.08
C LYS A 7 -29.97 8.65 27.21
N ASP A 8 -30.09 9.97 27.37
CA ASP A 8 -29.40 10.78 28.37
C ASP A 8 -27.88 10.88 28.21
N LYS A 9 -27.27 10.26 27.20
CA LYS A 9 -25.86 10.48 26.86
C LYS A 9 -25.68 11.84 26.17
N VAL A 10 -24.57 12.48 26.49
CA VAL A 10 -24.17 13.78 25.90
C VAL A 10 -22.99 13.52 25.00
N VAL A 11 -23.17 13.84 23.72
CA VAL A 11 -22.22 13.50 22.65
C VAL A 11 -21.70 14.79 22.04
N VAL A 12 -20.39 14.97 22.03
CA VAL A 12 -19.72 16.05 21.31
C VAL A 12 -19.09 15.47 20.05
N VAL A 13 -19.39 16.03 18.88
CA VAL A 13 -18.79 15.65 17.60
C VAL A 13 -18.14 16.88 16.98
N THR A 14 -16.83 16.81 16.73
CA THR A 14 -16.08 17.90 16.08
C THR A 14 -16.13 17.79 14.55
N GLY A 15 -16.17 18.92 13.84
CA GLY A 15 -16.28 18.95 12.38
C GLY A 15 -17.56 18.29 11.87
N ALA A 16 -18.68 18.62 12.49
CA ALA A 16 -19.96 17.93 12.35
C ALA A 16 -20.97 18.65 11.44
N GLY A 17 -20.56 19.69 10.71
CA GLY A 17 -21.40 20.42 9.76
C GLY A 17 -21.71 19.65 8.47
N GLY A 18 -20.93 18.59 8.17
CA GLY A 18 -21.10 17.74 6.99
C GLY A 18 -20.46 16.35 7.14
N GLY A 19 -20.51 15.56 6.07
CA GLY A 19 -19.84 14.25 5.98
C GLY A 19 -20.15 13.28 7.11
N LEU A 20 -19.11 12.58 7.59
CA LEU A 20 -19.18 11.62 8.69
C LEU A 20 -19.73 12.24 9.98
N GLY A 21 -19.17 13.39 10.40
CA GLY A 21 -19.56 14.06 11.63
C GLY A 21 -21.04 14.43 11.69
N LYS A 22 -21.60 14.98 10.60
CA LYS A 22 -23.05 15.22 10.47
C LYS A 22 -23.84 13.94 10.68
N HIS A 23 -23.44 12.85 10.01
CA HIS A 23 -24.17 11.60 10.06
C HIS A 23 -24.15 10.96 11.46
N TYR A 24 -23.01 11.02 12.17
CA TYR A 24 -22.93 10.60 13.57
C TYR A 24 -23.92 11.36 14.45
N CYS A 25 -23.97 12.70 14.33
CA CYS A 25 -24.90 13.53 15.10
C CYS A 25 -26.36 13.13 14.91
N LEU A 26 -26.77 12.85 13.68
CA LEU A 26 -28.13 12.40 13.36
C LEU A 26 -28.43 11.04 13.99
N GLU A 27 -27.53 10.06 13.85
CA GLU A 27 -27.74 8.70 14.36
C GLU A 27 -27.72 8.62 15.89
N TYR A 28 -26.88 9.42 16.56
CA TYR A 28 -26.91 9.55 18.03
C TYR A 28 -28.21 10.20 18.52
N ALA A 29 -28.62 11.31 17.89
CA ALA A 29 -29.83 12.02 18.28
C ALA A 29 -31.09 11.15 18.08
N LYS A 30 -31.16 10.41 16.97
CA LYS A 30 -32.23 9.43 16.69
C LYS A 30 -32.36 8.37 17.79
N ARG A 31 -31.26 8.04 18.48
CA ARG A 31 -31.21 7.07 19.59
C ARG A 31 -31.28 7.71 20.97
N GLY A 32 -31.69 8.97 21.06
CA GLY A 32 -32.01 9.67 22.31
C GLY A 32 -30.84 10.43 22.96
N ALA A 33 -29.71 10.57 22.26
CA ALA A 33 -28.59 11.38 22.75
C ALA A 33 -28.89 12.89 22.70
N LYS A 34 -28.20 13.65 23.55
CA LYS A 34 -28.10 15.11 23.50
C LYS A 34 -26.80 15.48 22.80
N VAL A 35 -26.88 16.13 21.64
CA VAL A 35 -25.72 16.28 20.75
C VAL A 35 -25.20 17.73 20.72
N VAL A 36 -23.90 17.92 20.88
CA VAL A 36 -23.19 19.15 20.54
C VAL A 36 -22.58 18.99 19.17
N VAL A 37 -23.07 19.78 18.21
CA VAL A 37 -22.60 19.80 16.83
C VAL A 37 -21.56 20.92 16.72
N ASN A 38 -20.27 20.58 16.80
CA ASN A 38 -19.20 21.54 16.59
C ASN A 38 -18.83 21.62 15.11
N ASP A 39 -18.86 22.82 14.53
CA ASP A 39 -18.29 23.09 13.22
C ASP A 39 -17.90 24.57 13.09
N LEU A 40 -16.68 24.83 12.60
CA LEU A 40 -16.17 26.19 12.39
C LEU A 40 -16.86 26.89 11.19
N GLY A 41 -17.43 26.13 10.26
CA GLY A 41 -18.09 26.62 9.06
C GLY A 41 -17.26 26.53 7.77
N GLY A 42 -15.99 26.12 7.82
CA GLY A 42 -15.09 26.07 6.65
C GLY A 42 -15.23 24.83 5.76
N SER A 43 -14.78 24.90 4.51
CA SER A 43 -14.70 23.75 3.60
C SER A 43 -13.53 22.80 3.95
N LEU A 44 -13.51 21.58 3.40
CA LEU A 44 -12.41 20.60 3.60
C LEU A 44 -11.02 21.12 3.17
N SER A 45 -11.00 22.11 2.26
CA SER A 45 -9.80 22.83 1.83
C SER A 45 -9.52 24.07 2.69
N GLY A 46 -10.36 24.43 3.65
CA GLY A 46 -10.19 25.55 4.58
C GLY A 46 -9.98 26.93 3.93
N ASN A 47 -10.41 27.11 2.67
CA ASN A 47 -10.21 28.34 1.90
C ASN A 47 -11.46 29.24 1.87
N ASP A 48 -12.57 28.80 2.47
CA ASP A 48 -13.82 29.56 2.50
C ASP A 48 -14.11 30.03 3.94
N ASP A 49 -14.44 31.31 4.09
CA ASP A 49 -15.13 31.86 5.27
C ASP A 49 -16.59 31.36 5.27
N GLY A 50 -16.79 30.05 5.35
CA GLY A 50 -18.13 29.51 5.36
C GLY A 50 -18.85 29.95 6.65
N GLY A 51 -20.05 30.50 6.48
CA GLY A 51 -20.80 31.07 7.58
C GLY A 51 -21.07 30.03 8.66
N SER A 52 -21.19 30.47 9.91
CA SER A 52 -21.56 29.71 11.13
C SER A 52 -22.83 28.85 11.03
N LYS A 53 -23.45 28.77 9.85
CA LYS A 53 -24.70 28.08 9.53
C LYS A 53 -24.56 26.56 9.39
N ALA A 54 -23.37 26.00 9.21
CA ALA A 54 -23.21 24.55 8.95
C ALA A 54 -23.66 23.71 10.16
N ALA A 55 -23.18 24.03 11.37
CA ALA A 55 -23.64 23.38 12.60
C ALA A 55 -25.14 23.63 12.84
N ASP A 56 -25.63 24.85 12.59
CA ASP A 56 -27.05 25.21 12.73
C ASP A 56 -27.95 24.34 11.84
N VAL A 57 -27.55 24.05 10.59
CA VAL A 57 -28.32 23.21 9.67
C VAL A 57 -28.54 21.83 10.27
N VAL A 58 -27.49 21.20 10.79
CA VAL A 58 -27.56 19.86 11.40
C VAL A 58 -28.38 19.89 12.69
N VAL A 59 -28.22 20.92 13.53
CA VAL A 59 -29.00 21.10 14.76
C VAL A 59 -30.48 21.28 14.46
N ASN A 60 -30.84 22.06 13.44
CA ASN A 60 -32.22 22.25 13.02
C ASN A 60 -32.83 20.96 12.47
N GLU A 61 -32.07 20.17 11.71
CA GLU A 61 -32.49 18.85 11.23
C GLU A 61 -32.77 17.91 12.41
N ILE A 62 -31.88 17.85 13.41
CA ILE A 62 -32.07 17.05 14.63
C ILE A 62 -33.33 17.48 15.38
N LYS A 63 -33.49 18.77 15.63
CA LYS A 63 -34.65 19.32 16.37
C LYS A 63 -35.97 19.08 15.63
N SER A 64 -35.97 19.18 14.31
CA SER A 64 -37.16 18.96 13.48
C SER A 64 -37.61 17.49 13.53
N SER A 65 -36.67 16.56 13.72
CA SER A 65 -36.93 15.13 13.94
C SER A 65 -37.18 14.76 15.41
N GLY A 66 -37.33 15.75 16.30
CA GLY A 66 -37.63 15.56 17.73
C GLY A 66 -36.43 15.25 18.63
N GLY A 67 -35.20 15.33 18.11
CA GLY A 67 -33.98 15.13 18.89
C GLY A 67 -33.52 16.39 19.63
N ILE A 68 -32.47 16.26 20.45
CA ILE A 68 -31.90 17.35 21.26
C ILE A 68 -30.48 17.65 20.76
N ALA A 69 -30.26 18.87 20.27
CA ALA A 69 -28.93 19.31 19.87
C ALA A 69 -28.70 20.81 20.09
N VAL A 70 -27.42 21.20 20.21
CA VAL A 70 -26.94 22.58 20.25
C VAL A 70 -25.73 22.72 19.33
N ALA A 71 -25.60 23.87 18.67
CA ALA A 71 -24.47 24.17 17.80
C ALA A 71 -23.31 24.74 18.62
N ASP A 72 -22.09 24.44 18.19
CA ASP A 72 -20.87 25.06 18.66
C ASP A 72 -20.03 25.51 17.46
N TYR A 73 -19.46 26.71 17.53
CA TYR A 73 -18.74 27.35 16.40
C TYR A 73 -17.24 27.54 16.67
N ASN A 74 -16.73 26.94 17.73
CA ASN A 74 -15.37 27.16 18.15
C ASN A 74 -14.39 26.37 17.26
N ASN A 75 -13.18 26.90 17.13
CA ASN A 75 -12.08 26.15 16.53
C ASN A 75 -11.73 24.96 17.45
N VAL A 76 -11.34 23.82 16.89
CA VAL A 76 -10.97 22.64 17.69
C VAL A 76 -9.77 22.86 18.62
N LEU A 77 -8.94 23.88 18.35
CA LEU A 77 -7.90 24.31 19.29
C LEU A 77 -8.46 24.99 20.55
N ASP A 78 -9.69 25.51 20.49
CA ASP A 78 -10.48 26.00 21.63
C ASP A 78 -11.34 24.88 22.23
N GLY A 79 -10.78 23.68 22.37
CA GLY A 79 -11.51 22.50 22.85
C GLY A 79 -12.16 22.67 24.23
N ASP A 80 -11.62 23.54 25.08
CA ASP A 80 -12.23 23.96 26.34
C ASP A 80 -13.60 24.61 26.15
N LYS A 81 -13.73 25.51 25.16
CA LYS A 81 -15.01 26.16 24.83
C LYS A 81 -16.01 25.19 24.24
N ILE A 82 -15.56 24.24 23.41
CA ILE A 82 -16.42 23.19 22.85
C ILE A 82 -17.05 22.36 23.97
N ILE A 83 -16.23 21.92 24.94
CA ILE A 83 -16.73 21.15 26.09
C ILE A 83 -17.56 22.03 27.02
N GLU A 84 -17.22 23.31 27.19
CA GLU A 84 -18.02 24.27 27.94
C GLU A 84 -19.44 24.40 27.36
N THR A 85 -19.60 24.38 26.03
CA THR A 85 -20.93 24.35 25.37
C THR A 85 -21.73 23.11 25.79
N ALA A 86 -21.10 21.93 25.85
CA ALA A 86 -21.75 20.70 26.32
C ALA A 86 -22.20 20.82 27.78
N VAL A 87 -21.31 21.31 28.65
CA VAL A 87 -21.58 21.45 30.08
C VAL A 87 -22.67 22.49 30.35
N LYS A 88 -22.64 23.65 29.68
CA LYS A 88 -23.66 24.70 29.84
C LYS A 88 -25.06 24.23 29.45
N ASN A 89 -25.18 23.45 28.39
CA ASN A 89 -26.47 23.02 27.86
C ASN A 89 -26.98 21.72 28.49
N PHE A 90 -26.08 20.79 28.82
CA PHE A 90 -26.44 19.42 29.19
C PHE A 90 -25.80 18.93 30.50
N GLY A 91 -24.98 19.76 31.17
CA GLY A 91 -24.41 19.51 32.49
C GLY A 91 -23.11 18.69 32.50
N THR A 92 -22.81 17.95 31.44
CA THR A 92 -21.60 17.12 31.32
C THR A 92 -21.31 16.76 29.86
N VAL A 93 -20.27 15.97 29.62
CA VAL A 93 -20.00 15.25 28.37
C VAL A 93 -19.78 13.77 28.69
N HIS A 94 -20.29 12.86 27.84
CA HIS A 94 -20.14 11.41 28.01
C HIS A 94 -19.35 10.78 26.87
N ILE A 95 -19.56 11.26 25.65
CA ILE A 95 -18.97 10.72 24.43
C ILE A 95 -18.34 11.88 23.65
N LEU A 96 -17.10 11.71 23.21
CA LEU A 96 -16.39 12.66 22.35
C LEU A 96 -15.90 11.96 21.08
N ILE A 97 -16.34 12.47 19.93
CA ILE A 97 -15.91 11.98 18.62
C ILE A 97 -14.98 13.03 18.01
N ASN A 98 -13.67 12.74 18.02
CA ASN A 98 -12.64 13.56 17.39
C ASN A 98 -12.61 13.30 15.88
N ASN A 99 -13.50 13.98 15.15
CA ASN A 99 -13.74 13.78 13.71
C ASN A 99 -13.25 14.96 12.85
N ALA A 100 -13.12 16.17 13.41
CA ALA A 100 -12.72 17.35 12.65
C ALA A 100 -11.42 17.12 11.84
N GLY A 101 -11.41 17.60 10.60
CA GLY A 101 -10.29 17.39 9.70
C GLY A 101 -10.22 18.40 8.56
N ILE A 102 -9.02 18.55 8.03
CA ILE A 102 -8.67 19.38 6.88
C ILE A 102 -7.62 18.66 6.02
N LEU A 103 -7.56 18.96 4.72
CA LEU A 103 -6.52 18.45 3.82
C LEU A 103 -5.62 19.58 3.30
N ARG A 104 -4.32 19.31 3.20
CA ARG A 104 -3.30 20.16 2.57
C ARG A 104 -2.32 19.27 1.83
N ASP A 105 -2.85 18.56 0.84
CA ASP A 105 -2.09 17.57 0.09
C ASP A 105 -1.05 18.26 -0.79
N ALA A 106 0.17 17.75 -0.73
CA ALA A 106 1.31 18.17 -1.53
C ALA A 106 2.36 17.05 -1.49
N SER A 107 3.03 16.77 -2.60
CA SER A 107 4.23 15.93 -2.55
C SER A 107 5.22 16.51 -1.54
N PHE A 108 5.99 15.66 -0.90
CA PHE A 108 6.96 16.03 0.14
C PHE A 108 7.92 17.12 -0.32
N LYS A 109 8.30 17.12 -1.61
CA LYS A 109 9.10 18.19 -2.24
C LYS A 109 8.42 19.57 -2.18
N LYS A 110 7.08 19.63 -2.24
CA LYS A 110 6.28 20.86 -2.31
C LYS A 110 5.64 21.24 -0.98
N MET A 111 5.49 20.28 -0.06
CA MET A 111 4.87 20.51 1.24
C MET A 111 5.71 21.51 2.06
N ASN A 112 5.06 22.53 2.61
CA ASN A 112 5.71 23.52 3.46
C ASN A 112 5.32 23.32 4.94
N GLU A 113 6.06 23.98 5.83
CA GLU A 113 5.90 23.82 7.29
C GLU A 113 4.54 24.31 7.79
N ARG A 114 3.99 25.35 7.17
CA ARG A 114 2.68 25.90 7.53
C ARG A 114 1.57 24.89 7.25
N ASP A 115 1.60 24.27 6.08
CA ASP A 115 0.61 23.26 5.69
C ASP A 115 0.75 21.98 6.53
N PHE A 116 1.98 21.61 6.89
CA PHE A 116 2.22 20.50 7.82
C PHE A 116 1.64 20.81 9.22
N GLN A 117 1.96 21.97 9.78
CA GLN A 117 1.47 22.37 11.10
C GLN A 117 -0.05 22.55 11.13
N LEU A 118 -0.65 23.14 10.09
CA LEU A 118 -2.10 23.36 10.03
C LEU A 118 -2.88 22.04 10.11
N VAL A 119 -2.42 21.01 9.40
CA VAL A 119 -3.04 19.68 9.44
C VAL A 119 -2.87 19.06 10.83
N LEU A 120 -1.67 19.14 11.44
CA LEU A 120 -1.48 18.67 12.82
C LEU A 120 -2.35 19.43 13.83
N ASP A 121 -2.52 20.74 13.65
CA ASP A 121 -3.30 21.58 14.55
C ASP A 121 -4.77 21.15 14.58
N VAL A 122 -5.36 20.90 13.42
CA VAL A 122 -6.77 20.49 13.33
C VAL A 122 -6.97 19.06 13.81
N HIS A 123 -6.16 18.11 13.31
CA HIS A 123 -6.41 16.68 13.54
C HIS A 123 -5.91 16.20 14.90
N VAL A 124 -4.69 16.59 15.29
CA VAL A 124 -4.00 16.06 16.47
C VAL A 124 -4.15 17.00 17.66
N ASN A 125 -3.80 18.28 17.49
CA ASN A 125 -3.87 19.24 18.59
C ASN A 125 -5.31 19.58 18.97
N GLY A 126 -6.22 19.61 17.99
CA GLY A 126 -7.65 19.75 18.23
C GLY A 126 -8.22 18.59 19.06
N ALA A 127 -7.86 17.35 18.71
CA ALA A 127 -8.23 16.17 19.48
C ALA A 127 -7.66 16.24 20.91
N PHE A 128 -6.39 16.60 21.08
CA PHE A 128 -5.78 16.83 22.39
C PHE A 128 -6.59 17.84 23.21
N LYS A 129 -6.89 19.02 22.64
CA LYS A 129 -7.59 20.11 23.35
C LYS A 129 -9.00 19.70 23.79
N ALA A 130 -9.79 19.14 22.88
CA ALA A 130 -11.14 18.71 23.18
C ALA A 130 -11.16 17.55 24.19
N THR A 131 -10.30 16.54 24.01
CA THR A 131 -10.24 15.40 24.93
C THR A 131 -9.70 15.78 26.30
N GLN A 132 -8.72 16.68 26.38
CA GLN A 132 -8.20 17.19 27.64
C GLN A 132 -9.29 17.92 28.44
N ALA A 133 -10.07 18.78 27.78
CA ALA A 133 -11.18 19.48 28.42
C ALA A 133 -12.28 18.52 28.89
N ALA A 134 -12.59 17.46 28.13
CA ALA A 134 -13.57 16.45 28.50
C ALA A 134 -13.08 15.53 29.64
N TRP A 135 -11.77 15.35 29.78
CA TRP A 135 -11.16 14.31 30.62
C TRP A 135 -11.55 14.41 32.09
N GLU A 136 -11.61 15.62 32.64
CA GLU A 136 -11.99 15.80 34.05
C GLU A 136 -13.46 15.41 34.30
N HIS A 137 -14.36 15.73 33.36
CA HIS A 137 -15.76 15.35 33.43
C HIS A 137 -15.91 13.82 33.40
N PHE A 138 -15.21 13.16 32.46
CA PHE A 138 -15.20 11.71 32.38
C PHE A 138 -14.71 11.03 33.66
N ARG A 139 -13.61 11.54 34.22
CA ARG A 139 -13.03 11.01 35.48
C ARG A 139 -13.96 11.20 36.66
N LYS A 140 -14.59 12.36 36.80
CA LYS A 140 -15.51 12.68 37.91
C LYS A 140 -16.75 11.80 37.90
N GLN A 141 -17.30 11.52 36.71
CA GLN A 141 -18.51 10.72 36.58
C GLN A 141 -18.24 9.21 36.44
N GLY A 142 -16.98 8.77 36.33
CA GLY A 142 -16.62 7.37 36.17
C GLY A 142 -17.10 6.76 34.85
N TYR A 143 -17.14 7.57 33.79
CA TYR A 143 -17.55 7.14 32.46
C TYR A 143 -17.05 8.10 31.38
N GLY A 144 -16.47 7.56 30.31
CA GLY A 144 -16.20 8.31 29.08
C GLY A 144 -16.03 7.39 27.88
N ARG A 145 -16.41 7.86 26.69
CA ARG A 145 -16.15 7.16 25.42
C ARG A 145 -15.51 8.14 24.44
N VAL A 146 -14.40 7.76 23.84
CA VAL A 146 -13.69 8.59 22.87
C VAL A 146 -13.40 7.81 21.61
N ILE A 147 -13.69 8.41 20.46
CA ILE A 147 -13.29 7.90 19.15
C ILE A 147 -12.36 8.91 18.50
N ASN A 148 -11.17 8.44 18.13
CA ASN A 148 -10.24 9.17 17.28
C ASN A 148 -10.40 8.70 15.83
N THR A 149 -10.62 9.63 14.90
CA THR A 149 -10.72 9.30 13.48
C THR A 149 -9.34 9.35 12.83
N ALA A 150 -8.70 8.19 12.68
CA ALA A 150 -7.51 7.96 11.85
C ALA A 150 -7.92 7.84 10.36
N SER A 151 -7.12 7.12 9.56
CA SER A 151 -7.44 6.74 8.18
C SER A 151 -6.45 5.68 7.69
N PRO A 152 -6.75 4.96 6.59
CA PRO A 152 -5.77 4.11 5.91
C PRO A 152 -4.45 4.84 5.63
N ALA A 153 -4.50 6.11 5.18
CA ALA A 153 -3.29 6.91 4.96
C ALA A 153 -2.42 7.07 6.23
N GLY A 154 -3.01 7.09 7.44
CA GLY A 154 -2.26 7.13 8.69
C GLY A 154 -1.65 5.77 9.08
N LEU A 155 -2.29 4.68 8.68
CA LEU A 155 -1.81 3.32 8.95
C LEU A 155 -0.68 2.93 7.98
N TYR A 156 -0.83 3.25 6.69
CA TYR A 156 0.02 2.74 5.61
C TYR A 156 0.89 3.80 4.93
N GLY A 157 0.66 5.09 5.21
CA GLY A 157 1.21 6.18 4.39
C GLY A 157 0.39 6.38 3.11
N ASN A 158 0.43 7.58 2.53
CA ASN A 158 -0.18 7.82 1.22
C ASN A 158 0.56 8.95 0.49
N PHE A 159 0.86 8.77 -0.79
CA PHE A 159 1.64 9.72 -1.58
C PHE A 159 1.04 11.14 -1.51
N GLY A 160 1.88 12.15 -1.24
CA GLY A 160 1.46 13.54 -1.18
C GLY A 160 0.66 13.93 0.07
N GLN A 161 0.58 13.03 1.05
CA GLN A 161 -0.18 13.24 2.29
C GLN A 161 0.68 13.15 3.54
N THR A 162 1.96 13.50 3.47
CA THR A 162 2.91 13.35 4.60
C THR A 162 2.40 13.96 5.91
N ASN A 163 1.80 15.15 5.86
CA ASN A 163 1.17 15.82 7.00
C ASN A 163 -0.05 15.07 7.54
N TYR A 164 -0.96 14.66 6.65
CA TYR A 164 -2.19 13.96 7.00
C TYR A 164 -1.90 12.55 7.54
N SER A 165 -1.04 11.78 6.88
CA SER A 165 -0.57 10.48 7.35
C SER A 165 0.09 10.58 8.72
N ALA A 166 0.95 11.57 8.94
CA ALA A 166 1.53 11.83 10.27
C ALA A 166 0.45 12.11 11.32
N ALA A 167 -0.50 12.99 11.01
CA ALA A 167 -1.58 13.34 11.93
C ALA A 167 -2.45 12.13 12.30
N LYS A 168 -2.90 11.38 11.30
CA LYS A 168 -3.79 10.22 11.46
C LYS A 168 -3.10 9.04 12.15
N SER A 169 -1.80 8.86 11.93
CA SER A 169 -0.99 7.89 12.68
C SER A 169 -0.79 8.33 14.13
N GLY A 170 -0.52 9.62 14.38
CA GLY A 170 -0.39 10.16 15.74
C GLY A 170 -1.61 9.91 16.62
N LEU A 171 -2.82 9.98 16.05
CA LEU A 171 -4.07 9.68 16.74
C LEU A 171 -4.19 8.23 17.23
N VAL A 172 -3.48 7.28 16.62
CA VAL A 172 -3.40 5.88 17.05
C VAL A 172 -2.69 5.79 18.40
N GLY A 173 -1.43 6.26 18.48
CA GLY A 173 -0.67 6.26 19.73
C GLY A 173 -1.33 7.12 20.83
N PHE A 174 -2.00 8.21 20.43
CA PHE A 174 -2.82 9.00 21.35
C PHE A 174 -3.95 8.16 21.96
N ALA A 175 -4.71 7.44 21.15
CA ALA A 175 -5.81 6.60 21.60
C ALA A 175 -5.35 5.46 22.53
N GLU A 176 -4.29 4.74 22.16
CA GLU A 176 -3.74 3.65 22.98
C GLU A 176 -3.22 4.15 24.33
N THR A 177 -2.60 5.33 24.36
CA THR A 177 -2.17 5.95 25.61
C THR A 177 -3.37 6.32 26.49
N LEU A 178 -4.37 6.99 25.92
CA LEU A 178 -5.56 7.38 26.66
C LEU A 178 -6.37 6.17 27.15
N ALA A 179 -6.42 5.08 26.39
CA ALA A 179 -7.04 3.83 26.82
C ALA A 179 -6.39 3.30 28.11
N LYS A 180 -5.05 3.29 28.18
CA LYS A 180 -4.29 2.90 29.38
C LYS A 180 -4.50 3.88 30.55
N GLU A 181 -4.58 5.19 30.30
CA GLU A 181 -4.84 6.18 31.35
C GLU A 181 -6.29 6.17 31.86
N GLY A 182 -7.23 5.82 30.98
CA GLY A 182 -8.66 5.88 31.17
C GLY A 182 -9.28 4.66 31.83
N GLU A 183 -8.62 3.50 31.77
CA GLU A 183 -9.14 2.20 32.23
C GLU A 183 -9.74 2.27 33.65
N LYS A 184 -8.98 2.77 34.62
CA LYS A 184 -9.43 2.90 36.02
C LYS A 184 -10.62 3.85 36.25
N TYR A 185 -10.98 4.63 35.24
CA TYR A 185 -12.08 5.59 35.27
C TYR A 185 -13.25 5.17 34.37
N ASN A 186 -13.23 3.96 33.80
CA ASN A 186 -14.19 3.49 32.81
C ASN A 186 -14.28 4.48 31.61
N ILE A 187 -13.11 4.97 31.20
CA ILE A 187 -12.95 5.76 29.99
C ILE A 187 -12.36 4.83 28.93
N VAL A 188 -13.15 4.60 27.90
CA VAL A 188 -12.78 3.74 26.76
C VAL A 188 -12.45 4.63 25.58
N VAL A 189 -11.32 4.34 24.93
CA VAL A 189 -10.82 5.13 23.80
C VAL A 189 -10.41 4.19 22.68
N ASN A 190 -10.96 4.37 21.48
CA ASN A 190 -10.61 3.57 20.30
C ASN A 190 -10.36 4.47 19.09
N THR A 191 -9.76 3.87 18.07
CA THR A 191 -9.48 4.52 16.79
C THR A 191 -10.25 3.84 15.67
N ILE A 192 -10.84 4.62 14.78
CA ILE A 192 -11.36 4.13 13.50
C ILE A 192 -10.50 4.64 12.35
N ALA A 193 -10.29 3.83 11.33
CA ALA A 193 -9.63 4.16 10.08
C ALA A 193 -10.62 3.94 8.93
N PRO A 194 -11.56 4.89 8.72
CA PRO A 194 -12.55 4.74 7.67
C PRO A 194 -11.92 4.99 6.30
N LEU A 195 -12.28 4.15 5.31
CA LEU A 195 -12.11 4.50 3.91
C LEU A 195 -13.34 5.31 3.49
N ALA A 196 -13.12 6.55 3.10
CA ALA A 196 -14.17 7.46 2.67
C ALA A 196 -13.96 7.85 1.22
N LYS A 197 -15.06 8.19 0.55
CA LYS A 197 -15.06 8.70 -0.82
C LYS A 197 -14.20 9.96 -0.94
N SER A 198 -13.10 9.89 -1.69
CA SER A 198 -12.25 11.01 -2.10
C SER A 198 -12.27 11.20 -3.62
N ARG A 199 -11.71 12.31 -4.12
CA ARG A 199 -11.51 12.52 -5.57
C ARG A 199 -10.70 11.39 -6.22
N MET A 200 -9.69 10.87 -5.49
CA MET A 200 -8.86 9.73 -5.90
C MET A 200 -9.66 8.41 -5.98
N THR A 201 -10.46 8.06 -4.97
CA THR A 201 -11.34 6.88 -5.06
C THR A 201 -12.45 7.05 -6.11
N GLU A 202 -12.94 8.27 -6.37
CA GLU A 202 -13.95 8.54 -7.42
C GLU A 202 -13.45 8.24 -8.84
N SER A 203 -12.15 8.38 -9.11
CA SER A 203 -11.56 8.08 -10.41
C SER A 203 -11.20 6.61 -10.61
N VAL A 204 -11.07 5.84 -9.51
CA VAL A 204 -10.59 4.44 -9.53
C VAL A 204 -11.71 3.44 -9.26
N LEU A 205 -12.69 3.78 -8.40
CA LEU A 205 -13.75 2.86 -7.99
C LEU A 205 -15.04 3.05 -8.82
N PRO A 206 -15.71 1.97 -9.26
CA PRO A 206 -16.95 2.05 -10.02
C PRO A 206 -18.10 2.66 -9.19
N PRO A 207 -19.09 3.33 -9.83
CA PRO A 207 -20.18 4.03 -9.14
C PRO A 207 -20.94 3.22 -8.06
N PRO A 208 -21.25 1.92 -8.26
CA PRO A 208 -21.91 1.11 -7.23
C PRO A 208 -21.07 0.95 -5.95
N ILE A 209 -19.74 0.92 -6.06
CA ILE A 209 -18.83 0.85 -4.91
C ILE A 209 -18.74 2.21 -4.21
N LEU A 210 -18.70 3.30 -4.99
CA LEU A 210 -18.71 4.66 -4.45
C LEU A 210 -20.00 4.99 -3.69
N GLU A 211 -21.14 4.42 -4.10
CA GLU A 211 -22.41 4.51 -3.38
C GLU A 211 -22.38 3.75 -2.05
N GLN A 212 -21.62 2.66 -1.96
CA GLN A 212 -21.42 1.91 -0.71
C GLN A 212 -20.46 2.58 0.27
N LEU A 213 -19.54 3.44 -0.19
CA LEU A 213 -18.64 4.26 0.65
C LEU A 213 -19.37 5.45 1.31
N SER A 214 -20.47 5.13 1.98
CA SER A 214 -21.39 6.03 2.65
C SER A 214 -21.06 6.19 4.14
N PRO A 215 -21.23 7.40 4.73
CA PRO A 215 -21.21 7.58 6.18
C PRO A 215 -22.12 6.61 6.97
N ALA A 216 -23.22 6.16 6.36
CA ALA A 216 -24.15 5.20 6.96
C ALA A 216 -23.54 3.81 7.19
N LYS A 217 -22.49 3.47 6.46
CA LYS A 217 -21.72 2.24 6.65
C LYS A 217 -20.59 2.37 7.67
N ILE A 218 -20.28 3.59 8.14
CA ILE A 218 -19.23 3.84 9.14
C ILE A 218 -19.83 4.07 10.53
N ALA A 219 -20.94 4.82 10.61
CA ALA A 219 -21.63 5.13 11.85
C ALA A 219 -21.91 3.92 12.78
N PRO A 220 -22.36 2.76 12.28
CA PRO A 220 -22.68 1.61 13.12
C PRO A 220 -21.56 1.21 14.11
N LEU A 221 -20.31 1.15 13.63
CA LEU A 221 -19.18 0.82 14.51
C LEU A 221 -18.91 1.92 15.53
N VAL A 222 -18.94 3.19 15.12
CA VAL A 222 -18.73 4.34 16.03
C VAL A 222 -19.76 4.33 17.16
N LEU A 223 -21.03 4.12 16.83
CA LEU A 223 -22.09 3.99 17.81
C LEU A 223 -21.81 2.79 18.73
N TYR A 224 -21.54 1.59 18.19
CA TYR A 224 -21.33 0.43 19.04
C TYR A 224 -20.11 0.55 19.98
N LEU A 225 -18.97 1.04 19.49
CA LEU A 225 -17.76 1.26 20.29
C LEU A 225 -17.96 2.29 21.42
N THR A 226 -18.99 3.12 21.33
CA THR A 226 -19.30 4.15 22.34
C THR A 226 -20.54 3.81 23.17
N HIS A 227 -21.13 2.62 22.99
CA HIS A 227 -22.24 2.15 23.80
C HIS A 227 -21.75 1.56 25.14
N ASP A 228 -22.58 1.63 26.19
CA ASP A 228 -22.24 1.17 27.55
C ASP A 228 -21.93 -0.34 27.61
N SER A 229 -22.50 -1.12 26.69
CA SER A 229 -22.23 -2.56 26.61
C SER A 229 -20.88 -2.90 25.98
N ASN A 230 -20.22 -1.95 25.31
CA ASN A 230 -18.90 -2.16 24.75
C ASN A 230 -17.82 -1.64 25.71
N GLN A 231 -16.83 -2.49 25.99
CA GLN A 231 -15.69 -2.21 26.86
C GLN A 231 -14.35 -2.35 26.12
N THR A 232 -14.39 -2.57 24.80
CA THR A 232 -13.20 -2.66 23.96
C THR A 232 -12.49 -1.33 23.99
N THR A 233 -11.20 -1.29 24.33
CA THR A 233 -10.43 -0.05 24.48
C THR A 233 -9.02 -0.22 23.94
N GLY A 234 -8.42 0.85 23.46
CA GLY A 234 -7.08 0.87 22.85
C GLY A 234 -7.00 0.14 21.52
N GLN A 235 -8.13 -0.11 20.86
CA GLN A 235 -8.17 -0.88 19.61
C GLN A 235 -8.37 0.01 18.39
N ILE A 236 -7.98 -0.52 17.23
CA ILE A 236 -8.01 0.17 15.93
C ILE A 236 -8.89 -0.66 14.99
N PHE A 237 -9.75 0.00 14.22
CA PHE A 237 -10.67 -0.67 13.31
C PHE A 237 -10.66 -0.03 11.93
N GLU A 238 -10.50 -0.84 10.89
CA GLU A 238 -10.77 -0.42 9.52
C GLU A 238 -12.24 -0.64 9.17
N VAL A 239 -12.83 0.33 8.46
CA VAL A 239 -14.25 0.31 8.12
C VAL A 239 -14.45 0.91 6.73
N ALA A 240 -15.12 0.18 5.85
CA ALA A 240 -15.51 0.69 4.54
C ALA A 240 -16.63 -0.14 3.94
N ALA A 241 -17.56 0.48 3.21
CA ALA A 241 -18.56 -0.21 2.39
C ALA A 241 -19.40 -1.31 3.08
N GLY A 242 -19.45 -1.34 4.43
CA GLY A 242 -20.14 -2.37 5.21
C GLY A 242 -19.21 -3.46 5.79
N PHE A 243 -17.91 -3.42 5.50
CA PHE A 243 -16.88 -4.18 6.20
C PHE A 243 -16.49 -3.53 7.53
N TYR A 244 -16.27 -4.35 8.54
CA TYR A 244 -15.79 -3.98 9.86
C TYR A 244 -14.71 -4.97 10.31
N GLY A 245 -13.47 -4.53 10.43
CA GLY A 245 -12.37 -5.40 10.87
C GLY A 245 -11.44 -4.69 11.83
N GLN A 246 -11.12 -5.34 12.96
CA GLN A 246 -10.06 -4.88 13.84
C GLN A 246 -8.72 -5.02 13.12
N ILE A 247 -7.85 -4.04 13.31
CA ILE A 247 -6.45 -4.10 12.91
C ILE A 247 -5.57 -3.92 14.14
N ARG A 248 -4.50 -4.72 14.24
CA ARG A 248 -3.58 -4.74 15.37
C ARG A 248 -2.14 -4.84 14.91
N TRP A 249 -1.22 -4.54 15.81
CA TRP A 249 0.20 -4.77 15.59
C TRP A 249 0.53 -6.26 15.61
N GLU A 250 1.32 -6.69 14.64
CA GLU A 250 1.99 -8.00 14.64
C GLU A 250 3.49 -7.74 14.62
N ARG A 251 4.20 -8.30 15.60
CA ARG A 251 5.65 -8.19 15.72
C ARG A 251 6.26 -9.55 15.45
N SER A 252 7.20 -9.62 14.52
CA SER A 252 7.90 -10.85 14.21
C SER A 252 8.63 -11.36 15.46
N GLY A 253 8.80 -12.67 15.54
CA GLY A 253 9.64 -13.28 16.57
C GLY A 253 11.07 -12.73 16.61
N GLY A 254 11.52 -12.17 15.48
CA GLY A 254 12.82 -11.52 15.33
C GLY A 254 13.99 -12.51 15.42
N VAL A 255 15.17 -11.95 15.67
CA VAL A 255 16.46 -12.66 15.68
C VAL A 255 17.28 -12.21 16.88
N LEU A 256 17.98 -13.17 17.50
CA LEU A 256 18.97 -12.91 18.54
C LEU A 256 20.40 -12.88 17.96
N PHE A 257 21.15 -11.90 18.43
CA PHE A 257 22.56 -11.65 18.16
C PHE A 257 23.31 -11.63 19.47
N LYS A 258 24.47 -12.28 19.54
CA LYS A 258 25.29 -12.23 20.75
C LYS A 258 25.70 -10.78 21.01
N PRO A 259 25.38 -10.17 22.17
CA PRO A 259 25.64 -8.76 22.42
C PRO A 259 27.09 -8.52 22.87
N ASP A 260 28.03 -8.78 21.96
CA ASP A 260 29.47 -8.50 22.11
C ASP A 260 30.03 -7.80 20.85
N GLU A 261 31.36 -7.67 20.76
CA GLU A 261 32.03 -6.99 19.64
C GLU A 261 31.77 -7.64 18.26
N SER A 262 31.33 -8.91 18.23
CA SER A 262 30.98 -9.58 16.98
C SER A 262 29.63 -9.11 16.41
N PHE A 263 28.77 -8.44 17.20
CA PHE A 263 27.50 -7.88 16.72
C PHE A 263 27.74 -6.60 15.92
N THR A 264 27.70 -6.76 14.60
CA THR A 264 28.10 -5.74 13.62
C THR A 264 26.98 -5.52 12.60
N ALA A 265 27.11 -4.49 11.76
CA ALA A 265 26.17 -4.27 10.66
C ALA A 265 26.15 -5.45 9.68
N GLU A 266 27.28 -6.14 9.50
CA GLU A 266 27.41 -7.38 8.74
C GLU A 266 26.60 -8.52 9.36
N SER A 267 26.56 -8.61 10.69
CA SER A 267 25.70 -9.59 11.40
C SER A 267 24.23 -9.35 11.04
N VAL A 268 23.80 -8.08 11.05
CA VAL A 268 22.43 -7.69 10.68
C VAL A 268 22.16 -8.00 9.22
N ALA A 269 23.07 -7.61 8.32
CA ALA A 269 22.95 -7.88 6.89
C ALA A 269 22.77 -9.37 6.58
N LYS A 270 23.54 -10.25 7.25
CA LYS A 270 23.48 -11.70 7.07
C LYS A 270 22.10 -12.29 7.39
N LYS A 271 21.47 -11.77 8.43
CA LYS A 271 20.22 -12.30 8.99
C LYS A 271 19.04 -11.37 8.74
N PHE A 272 19.14 -10.49 7.75
CA PHE A 272 18.14 -9.45 7.57
C PHE A 272 16.78 -10.03 7.18
N ASP A 273 16.78 -11.03 6.30
CA ASP A 273 15.56 -11.73 5.90
C ASP A 273 14.92 -12.47 7.08
N GLU A 274 15.71 -13.03 8.01
CA GLU A 274 15.20 -13.67 9.23
C GLU A 274 14.51 -12.69 10.18
N ILE A 275 14.94 -11.41 10.21
CA ILE A 275 14.31 -10.33 10.99
C ILE A 275 12.92 -10.01 10.43
N LEU A 276 12.80 -9.99 9.10
CA LEU A 276 11.57 -9.70 8.36
C LEU A 276 10.63 -10.92 8.28
N ASN A 277 11.11 -12.12 8.61
CA ASN A 277 10.33 -13.34 8.47
C ASN A 277 9.31 -13.52 9.62
N PHE A 278 8.03 -13.57 9.22
CA PHE A 278 6.88 -13.86 10.10
C PHE A 278 6.47 -15.34 10.09
N ASP A 279 7.09 -16.23 9.31
CA ASP A 279 6.99 -17.66 9.57
C ASP A 279 7.81 -17.98 10.82
N ASP A 280 7.10 -18.27 11.90
CA ASP A 280 7.69 -18.62 13.18
C ASP A 280 7.57 -20.11 13.49
N SER A 281 7.02 -20.94 12.60
CA SER A 281 6.62 -22.33 12.87
C SER A 281 7.72 -23.16 13.52
N SER A 282 8.97 -22.95 13.10
CA SER A 282 10.19 -23.59 13.60
C SER A 282 10.92 -22.84 14.73
N LYS A 283 10.51 -21.61 15.07
CA LYS A 283 11.13 -20.78 16.10
C LYS A 283 10.72 -21.23 17.51
N PRO A 284 11.61 -21.12 18.52
CA PRO A 284 11.27 -21.38 19.92
C PRO A 284 10.24 -20.35 20.43
N GLU A 285 9.52 -20.69 21.50
CA GLU A 285 8.44 -19.87 22.07
C GLU A 285 8.81 -18.40 22.29
N LEU A 286 10.02 -18.15 22.81
CA LEU A 286 10.54 -16.79 23.04
C LEU A 286 10.63 -15.93 21.77
N LEU A 287 10.77 -16.57 20.60
CA LEU A 287 10.91 -15.96 19.28
C LEU A 287 9.73 -16.33 18.37
N LYS A 288 8.54 -16.58 18.94
CA LYS A 288 7.29 -16.60 18.20
C LYS A 288 6.81 -15.18 17.93
N ASN A 289 6.02 -15.02 16.87
CA ASN A 289 5.35 -13.76 16.58
C ASN A 289 4.45 -13.37 17.74
N GLN A 290 4.33 -12.07 17.95
CA GLN A 290 3.53 -11.50 19.03
C GLN A 290 2.49 -10.55 18.47
N HIS A 291 1.42 -10.36 19.23
CA HIS A 291 0.42 -9.31 19.00
C HIS A 291 0.48 -8.31 20.16
N PRO A 292 1.55 -7.49 20.23
CA PRO A 292 1.92 -6.78 21.43
C PRO A 292 1.05 -5.56 21.74
N PHE A 293 0.97 -5.24 23.03
CA PHE A 293 0.46 -3.98 23.57
C PHE A 293 1.53 -3.21 24.36
N MET A 294 2.79 -3.68 24.30
CA MET A 294 3.96 -3.09 24.94
C MET A 294 5.26 -3.59 24.28
N LEU A 295 6.39 -3.01 24.72
CA LEU A 295 7.73 -3.48 24.34
C LEU A 295 7.95 -4.97 24.65
N ASN A 296 8.89 -5.60 23.94
CA ASN A 296 9.19 -7.02 24.10
C ASN A 296 9.83 -7.34 25.47
N PHE A 297 9.89 -8.62 25.83
CA PHE A 297 10.49 -9.10 27.07
C PHE A 297 12.03 -9.08 26.99
N TYR A 298 12.61 -7.88 26.93
CA TYR A 298 14.03 -7.65 26.67
C TYR A 298 14.97 -8.29 27.70
N GLU A 299 14.55 -8.49 28.95
CA GLU A 299 15.31 -9.20 29.98
C GLU A 299 15.58 -10.67 29.57
N GLU A 300 14.54 -11.37 29.13
CA GLU A 300 14.67 -12.76 28.69
C GLU A 300 15.41 -12.86 27.35
N LEU A 301 15.11 -11.95 26.42
CA LEU A 301 15.79 -11.90 25.12
C LEU A 301 17.30 -11.68 25.28
N THR A 302 17.72 -10.68 26.07
CA THR A 302 19.16 -10.41 26.24
C THR A 302 19.87 -11.54 26.98
N LYS A 303 19.21 -12.18 27.96
CA LYS A 303 19.76 -13.33 28.67
C LYS A 303 20.04 -14.50 27.72
N ASN A 304 19.12 -14.79 26.79
CA ASN A 304 19.31 -15.83 25.79
C ASN A 304 20.33 -15.43 24.72
N ALA A 305 20.30 -14.18 24.26
CA ALA A 305 21.28 -13.64 23.31
C ALA A 305 22.72 -13.78 23.82
N ARG A 306 22.96 -13.54 25.12
CA ARG A 306 24.30 -13.68 25.75
C ARG A 306 24.84 -15.10 25.72
N GLN A 307 23.97 -16.11 25.67
CA GLN A 307 24.35 -17.53 25.64
C GLN A 307 24.74 -18.01 24.23
N LEU A 308 24.42 -17.24 23.19
CA LEU A 308 24.81 -17.58 21.81
C LEU A 308 26.34 -17.60 21.65
N PRO A 309 26.86 -18.36 20.67
CA PRO A 309 28.24 -18.20 20.20
C PRO A 309 28.43 -16.82 19.54
N SER A 310 29.67 -16.39 19.35
CA SER A 310 29.96 -15.15 18.62
C SER A 310 29.30 -15.14 17.24
N ASN A 311 28.82 -13.98 16.81
CA ASN A 311 28.11 -13.82 15.56
C ASN A 311 29.04 -14.13 14.38
N ASP A 312 28.62 -15.07 13.52
CA ASP A 312 29.37 -15.44 12.33
C ASP A 312 29.10 -14.43 11.19
N ASN A 313 30.05 -13.52 10.98
CA ASN A 313 29.97 -12.50 9.93
C ASN A 313 30.66 -12.93 8.61
N SER A 314 31.05 -14.20 8.48
CA SER A 314 31.63 -14.70 7.23
C SER A 314 30.60 -14.85 6.12
N GLY A 315 31.04 -14.69 4.86
CA GLY A 315 30.20 -14.89 3.67
C GLY A 315 29.21 -13.76 3.37
N VAL A 316 29.41 -12.58 3.96
CA VAL A 316 28.57 -11.39 3.76
C VAL A 316 29.44 -10.28 3.19
N ASP A 317 28.92 -9.53 2.22
CA ASP A 317 29.61 -8.37 1.69
C ASP A 317 29.86 -7.33 2.80
N PRO A 318 31.07 -6.75 2.89
CA PRO A 318 31.36 -5.73 3.89
C PRO A 318 30.38 -4.57 3.81
N VAL A 319 29.78 -4.21 4.94
CA VAL A 319 28.95 -3.02 5.02
C VAL A 319 29.89 -1.82 5.09
N THR A 320 29.66 -0.81 4.27
CA THR A 320 30.49 0.40 4.25
C THR A 320 29.63 1.64 4.03
N LEU A 321 29.98 2.70 4.75
CA LEU A 321 29.45 4.05 4.57
C LEU A 321 30.56 5.02 4.17
N LYS A 322 31.65 4.48 3.61
CA LYS A 322 32.80 5.28 3.17
C LYS A 322 32.34 6.42 2.27
N ASP A 323 32.82 7.61 2.60
CA ASP A 323 32.53 8.88 1.89
C ASP A 323 31.07 9.36 1.94
N ARG A 324 30.16 8.62 2.59
CA ARG A 324 28.79 9.08 2.82
C ARG A 324 28.76 10.17 3.90
N VAL A 325 28.01 11.24 3.66
CA VAL A 325 27.78 12.32 4.63
C VAL A 325 26.53 12.02 5.44
N VAL A 326 26.70 11.89 6.75
CA VAL A 326 25.63 11.47 7.67
C VAL A 326 25.35 12.59 8.66
N LEU A 327 24.10 13.04 8.77
CA LEU A 327 23.64 13.89 9.85
C LEU A 327 22.92 13.04 10.91
N ILE A 328 23.35 13.14 12.16
CA ILE A 328 22.68 12.51 13.31
C ILE A 328 22.31 13.59 14.32
N THR A 329 21.02 13.69 14.65
CA THR A 329 20.51 14.70 15.60
C THR A 329 20.40 14.16 17.03
N GLY A 330 20.62 15.02 18.03
CA GLY A 330 20.69 14.62 19.44
C GLY A 330 21.83 13.64 19.73
N ALA A 331 23.00 13.90 19.13
CA ALA A 331 24.13 12.99 19.09
C ALA A 331 25.27 13.33 20.04
N GLY A 332 25.11 14.31 20.94
CA GLY A 332 26.14 14.68 21.93
C GLY A 332 26.26 13.68 23.09
N ALA A 333 25.25 12.83 23.31
CA ALA A 333 25.24 11.82 24.36
C ALA A 333 24.33 10.61 24.02
N GLY A 334 24.32 9.60 24.90
CA GLY A 334 23.39 8.47 24.85
C GLY A 334 23.35 7.72 23.51
N LEU A 335 22.15 7.42 23.02
CA LEU A 335 21.92 6.73 21.75
C LEU A 335 22.59 7.43 20.57
N GLY A 336 22.33 8.72 20.39
CA GLY A 336 22.87 9.46 19.24
C GLY A 336 24.40 9.48 19.21
N ARG A 337 25.06 9.55 20.38
CA ARG A 337 26.52 9.41 20.48
C ARG A 337 26.99 8.03 19.98
N ALA A 338 26.38 6.95 20.47
CA ALA A 338 26.74 5.60 20.07
C ALA A 338 26.55 5.39 18.56
N TYR A 339 25.45 5.92 18.02
CA TYR A 339 25.20 5.92 16.58
C TYR A 339 26.30 6.68 15.84
N ALA A 340 26.62 7.92 16.22
CA ALA A 340 27.66 8.71 15.57
C ALA A 340 29.03 8.02 15.52
N LEU A 341 29.43 7.39 16.64
CA LEU A 341 30.68 6.61 16.70
C LEU A 341 30.65 5.39 15.75
N TYR A 342 29.53 4.67 15.70
CA TYR A 342 29.37 3.53 14.80
C TYR A 342 29.38 3.96 13.33
N PHE A 343 28.61 4.98 12.95
CA PHE A 343 28.59 5.48 11.58
C PHE A 343 29.99 5.93 11.12
N ALA A 344 30.74 6.62 11.98
CA ALA A 344 32.13 6.99 11.67
C ALA A 344 33.07 5.79 11.56
N LYS A 345 32.91 4.76 12.41
CA LYS A 345 33.65 3.48 12.31
C LYS A 345 33.46 2.80 10.95
N TYR A 346 32.28 2.95 10.33
CA TYR A 346 31.96 2.44 9.00
C TYR A 346 32.38 3.38 7.85
N GLY A 347 33.15 4.43 8.14
CA GLY A 347 33.78 5.30 7.14
C GLY A 347 32.98 6.55 6.77
N ALA A 348 31.87 6.83 7.44
CA ALA A 348 31.06 8.01 7.17
C ALA A 348 31.71 9.31 7.67
N LYS A 349 31.37 10.42 7.01
CA LYS A 349 31.64 11.79 7.48
C LYS A 349 30.44 12.25 8.29
N VAL A 350 30.59 12.31 9.61
CA VAL A 350 29.45 12.47 10.52
C VAL A 350 29.30 13.92 10.98
N VAL A 351 28.14 14.52 10.74
CA VAL A 351 27.71 15.74 11.43
C VAL A 351 26.96 15.33 12.70
N VAL A 352 27.55 15.68 13.84
CA VAL A 352 27.01 15.45 15.17
C VAL A 352 26.21 16.71 15.56
N ASN A 353 24.89 16.65 15.46
CA ASN A 353 24.03 17.72 15.97
C ASN A 353 23.66 17.44 17.43
N ASP A 354 23.92 18.41 18.30
CA ASP A 354 23.42 18.44 19.68
C ASP A 354 23.31 19.90 20.14
N PHE A 355 22.10 20.34 20.48
CA PHE A 355 21.87 21.74 20.84
C PHE A 355 22.61 22.18 22.11
N LYS A 356 23.09 21.24 22.94
CA LYS A 356 23.89 21.55 24.13
C LYS A 356 25.37 21.56 23.80
N ASP A 357 25.91 20.41 23.37
CA ASP A 357 27.34 20.27 23.09
C ASP A 357 27.65 19.00 22.26
N PRO A 358 28.05 19.16 20.98
CA PRO A 358 28.51 18.05 20.14
C PRO A 358 30.02 17.78 20.26
N SER A 359 30.80 18.68 20.88
CA SER A 359 32.27 18.72 20.77
C SER A 359 32.94 17.43 21.23
N LYS A 360 32.50 16.91 22.38
CA LYS A 360 33.03 15.67 22.95
C LYS A 360 32.97 14.49 21.98
N VAL A 361 31.83 14.31 21.31
CA VAL A 361 31.63 13.18 20.39
C VAL A 361 32.40 13.39 19.09
N VAL A 362 32.50 14.63 18.62
CA VAL A 362 33.36 14.97 17.47
C VAL A 362 34.82 14.64 17.76
N ASP A 363 35.32 14.97 18.95
CA ASP A 363 36.69 14.70 19.37
C ASP A 363 36.94 13.19 19.53
N GLU A 364 35.97 12.44 20.07
CA GLU A 364 36.05 10.99 20.17
C GLU A 364 36.12 10.32 18.78
N ILE A 365 35.29 10.75 17.83
CA ILE A 365 35.34 10.24 16.45
C ILE A 365 36.71 10.53 15.81
N LYS A 366 37.21 11.75 15.94
CA LYS A 366 38.52 12.15 15.39
C LYS A 366 39.67 11.39 16.04
N ALA A 367 39.61 11.17 17.36
CA ALA A 367 40.62 10.39 18.08
C ALA A 367 40.64 8.92 17.63
N ALA A 368 39.50 8.37 17.22
CA ALA A 368 39.40 7.04 16.61
C ALA A 368 39.76 7.01 15.11
N GLY A 369 40.19 8.14 14.53
CA GLY A 369 40.60 8.25 13.12
C GLY A 369 39.46 8.48 12.13
N GLY A 370 38.24 8.73 12.60
CA GLY A 370 37.09 9.08 11.75
C GLY A 370 36.99 10.58 11.45
N GLU A 371 36.05 10.94 10.58
CA GLU A 371 35.78 12.34 10.20
C GLU A 371 34.44 12.80 10.79
N ALA A 372 34.47 13.89 11.57
CA ALA A 372 33.28 14.47 12.17
C ALA A 372 33.30 15.99 12.26
N HIS A 373 32.10 16.58 12.24
CA HIS A 373 31.84 18.01 12.40
C HIS A 373 30.69 18.24 13.39
N GLY A 374 30.76 19.31 14.17
CA GLY A 374 29.75 19.61 15.20
C GLY A 374 28.70 20.60 14.70
N ASP A 375 27.48 20.42 15.18
CA ASP A 375 26.37 21.35 15.01
C ASP A 375 25.63 21.56 16.34
N THR A 376 25.33 22.82 16.68
CA THR A 376 24.68 23.20 17.96
C THR A 376 23.28 23.78 17.79
N HIS A 377 22.71 23.71 16.59
CA HIS A 377 21.41 24.30 16.30
C HIS A 377 20.28 23.40 16.84
N ASP A 378 19.15 24.02 17.21
CA ASP A 378 17.99 23.30 17.72
C ASP A 378 17.10 22.79 16.57
N VAL A 379 16.86 21.47 16.54
CA VAL A 379 15.99 20.83 15.55
C VAL A 379 14.56 21.39 15.54
N ALA A 380 14.11 21.96 16.66
CA ALA A 380 12.76 22.49 16.81
C ALA A 380 12.52 23.74 15.96
N ASN A 381 13.53 24.55 15.70
CA ASN A 381 13.35 25.87 15.06
C ASN A 381 14.51 26.33 14.15
N GLN A 382 15.60 25.57 14.05
CA GLN A 382 16.80 25.92 13.26
C GLN A 382 17.19 24.82 12.26
N ALA A 383 16.20 24.14 11.68
CA ALA A 383 16.45 23.04 10.74
C ALA A 383 17.20 23.48 9.48
N GLN A 384 17.01 24.72 9.01
CA GLN A 384 17.73 25.28 7.86
C GLN A 384 19.21 25.42 8.17
N GLU A 385 19.55 25.98 9.33
CA GLU A 385 20.93 26.19 9.78
C GLU A 385 21.66 24.85 9.96
N ILE A 386 20.97 23.81 10.42
CA ILE A 386 21.53 22.45 10.53
C ILE A 386 21.91 21.91 9.14
N ILE A 387 20.99 21.96 8.17
CA ILE A 387 21.25 21.45 6.81
C ILE A 387 22.30 22.30 6.10
N ASP A 388 22.26 23.62 6.26
CA ASP A 388 23.27 24.53 5.72
C ASP A 388 24.65 24.21 6.31
N ASN A 389 24.75 23.92 7.61
CA ASN A 389 26.02 23.52 8.23
C ASN A 389 26.58 22.23 7.62
N VAL A 390 25.73 21.22 7.37
CA VAL A 390 26.13 19.96 6.72
C VAL A 390 26.64 20.21 5.31
N VAL A 391 25.86 20.93 4.50
CA VAL A 391 26.15 21.18 3.08
C VAL A 391 27.35 22.11 2.93
N ASN A 392 27.49 23.13 3.75
CA ASN A 392 28.67 24.02 3.73
C ASN A 392 29.96 23.28 4.11
N LYS A 393 29.86 22.29 5.02
CA LYS A 393 31.02 21.53 5.47
C LYS A 393 31.44 20.45 4.48
N TYR A 394 30.50 19.67 3.96
CA TYR A 394 30.78 18.45 3.19
C TYR A 394 30.20 18.45 1.77
N GLY A 395 29.50 19.51 1.37
CA GLY A 395 28.95 19.70 0.01
C GLY A 395 27.65 18.95 -0.29
N THR A 396 27.25 18.00 0.56
CA THR A 396 26.07 17.15 0.38
C THR A 396 25.59 16.56 1.70
N ILE A 397 24.45 15.86 1.67
CA ILE A 397 23.96 14.95 2.71
C ILE A 397 23.45 13.68 2.00
N ASP A 398 23.84 12.51 2.52
CA ASP A 398 23.47 11.20 1.96
C ASP A 398 22.58 10.40 2.93
N VAL A 399 22.79 10.60 4.23
CA VAL A 399 22.06 9.92 5.29
C VAL A 399 21.58 10.92 6.34
N LEU A 400 20.33 10.78 6.78
CA LEU A 400 19.75 11.52 7.89
C LEU A 400 19.20 10.56 8.96
N VAL A 401 19.73 10.66 10.18
CA VAL A 401 19.22 9.93 11.36
C VAL A 401 18.53 10.93 12.28
N ASN A 402 17.20 10.96 12.24
CA ASN A 402 16.39 11.83 13.10
C ASN A 402 16.22 11.20 14.49
N ASN A 403 17.20 11.44 15.37
CA ASN A 403 17.27 10.86 16.71
C ASN A 403 16.97 11.87 17.85
N ALA A 404 17.04 13.18 17.59
CA ALA A 404 16.79 14.20 18.61
C ALA A 404 15.47 13.99 19.36
N GLY A 405 15.49 14.23 20.66
CA GLY A 405 14.34 13.95 21.50
C GLY A 405 14.43 14.51 22.92
N ILE A 406 13.26 14.69 23.51
CA ILE A 406 13.07 15.15 24.89
C ILE A 406 11.91 14.39 25.54
N LEU A 407 11.87 14.36 26.87
CA LEU A 407 10.71 13.88 27.62
C LEU A 407 10.05 14.99 28.41
N ARG A 408 8.72 14.99 28.42
CA ARG A 408 7.86 15.83 29.28
C ARG A 408 6.70 14.97 29.78
N ASP A 409 7.06 13.90 30.48
CA ASP A 409 6.12 12.90 30.95
C ASP A 409 5.17 13.49 31.99
N ARG A 410 3.88 13.27 31.78
CA ARG A 410 2.80 13.75 32.63
C ARG A 410 1.55 12.92 32.36
N SER A 411 0.84 12.52 33.41
CA SER A 411 -0.53 12.00 33.25
C SER A 411 -1.35 12.96 32.39
N PHE A 412 -2.13 12.46 31.44
CA PHE A 412 -2.89 13.27 30.49
C PHE A 412 -3.73 14.36 31.17
N ALA A 413 -4.32 14.04 32.32
CA ALA A 413 -5.11 14.98 33.13
C ALA A 413 -4.34 16.22 33.64
N LYS A 414 -3.00 16.17 33.68
CA LYS A 414 -2.13 17.25 34.18
C LYS A 414 -1.19 17.78 33.11
N MET A 415 -1.22 17.23 31.90
CA MET A 415 -0.32 17.61 30.82
C MET A 415 -0.65 19.02 30.36
N SER A 416 0.31 19.93 30.42
CA SER A 416 0.11 21.29 29.92
C SER A 416 0.20 21.35 28.40
N TRP A 417 -0.38 22.40 27.82
CA TRP A 417 -0.26 22.68 26.39
C TRP A 417 1.19 22.92 25.95
N ASP A 418 2.02 23.51 26.80
CA ASP A 418 3.43 23.76 26.48
C ASP A 418 4.26 22.46 26.53
N GLU A 419 4.00 21.57 27.49
CA GLU A 419 4.59 20.23 27.51
C GLU A 419 4.19 19.41 26.28
N TRP A 420 2.93 19.52 25.82
CA TRP A 420 2.46 18.89 24.59
C TRP A 420 3.17 19.43 23.35
N LYS A 421 3.09 20.74 23.11
CA LYS A 421 3.68 21.38 21.93
C LYS A 421 5.18 21.15 21.83
N LEU A 422 5.92 21.28 22.93
CA LEU A 422 7.37 21.18 22.90
C LEU A 422 7.82 19.78 22.44
N VAL A 423 7.13 18.73 22.90
CA VAL A 423 7.39 17.36 22.47
C VAL A 423 7.04 17.17 20.99
N GLN A 424 5.88 17.65 20.54
CA GLN A 424 5.52 17.60 19.12
C GLN A 424 6.56 18.33 18.25
N GLN A 425 7.00 19.51 18.68
CA GLN A 425 7.93 20.36 17.93
C GLN A 425 9.29 19.68 17.74
N VAL A 426 9.86 19.12 18.81
CA VAL A 426 11.18 18.46 18.73
C VAL A 426 11.10 17.17 17.91
N HIS A 427 10.10 16.34 18.19
CA HIS A 427 10.08 14.97 17.66
C HIS A 427 9.47 14.88 16.27
N LEU A 428 8.35 15.55 16.03
CA LEU A 428 7.61 15.43 14.78
C LEU A 428 7.98 16.55 13.80
N ASN A 429 7.86 17.82 14.22
CA ASN A 429 8.18 18.96 13.37
C ASN A 429 9.67 19.00 13.02
N GLY A 430 10.56 18.75 13.98
CA GLY A 430 12.00 18.67 13.73
C GLY A 430 12.36 17.60 12.70
N THR A 431 11.79 16.40 12.84
CA THR A 431 11.95 15.29 11.87
C THR A 431 11.45 15.69 10.47
N PHE A 432 10.25 16.28 10.38
CA PHE A 432 9.69 16.75 9.11
C PHE A 432 10.57 17.83 8.46
N ASN A 433 10.91 18.88 9.20
CA ASN A 433 11.65 20.04 8.69
C ASN A 433 13.04 19.66 8.22
N LEU A 434 13.80 18.90 9.01
CA LEU A 434 15.13 18.42 8.62
C LEU A 434 15.06 17.53 7.38
N THR A 435 14.14 16.58 7.36
CA THR A 435 14.00 15.66 6.22
C THR A 435 13.57 16.40 4.96
N ARG A 436 12.64 17.36 5.07
CA ARG A 436 12.18 18.21 3.97
C ARG A 436 13.32 19.02 3.36
N LEU A 437 14.22 19.53 4.21
CA LEU A 437 15.36 20.34 3.78
C LEU A 437 16.53 19.49 3.24
N ALA A 438 16.71 18.26 3.73
CA ALA A 438 17.64 17.29 3.17
C ALA A 438 17.15 16.73 1.82
N TRP A 439 15.83 16.63 1.61
CA TRP A 439 15.20 15.98 0.46
C TRP A 439 15.72 16.43 -0.92
N PRO A 440 15.89 17.73 -1.20
CA PRO A 440 16.43 18.18 -2.49
C PRO A 440 17.84 17.67 -2.78
N HIS A 441 18.66 17.45 -1.74
CA HIS A 441 19.99 16.88 -1.88
C HIS A 441 19.94 15.40 -2.22
N PHE A 442 19.04 14.65 -1.56
CA PHE A 442 18.81 13.24 -1.89
C PHE A 442 18.30 13.05 -3.32
N LEU A 443 17.33 13.87 -3.74
CA LEU A 443 16.81 13.87 -5.11
C LEU A 443 17.88 14.19 -6.14
N LYS A 444 18.75 15.18 -5.85
CA LYS A 444 19.85 15.56 -6.74
C LYS A 444 20.84 14.41 -6.95
N ASN A 445 21.09 13.62 -5.91
CA ASN A 445 22.08 12.54 -5.95
C ASN A 445 21.49 11.19 -6.37
N ASN A 446 20.16 11.09 -6.52
CA ASN A 446 19.45 9.82 -6.68
C ASN A 446 19.87 8.79 -5.62
N TYR A 447 20.05 9.27 -4.39
CA TYR A 447 20.47 8.49 -3.24
C TYR A 447 20.07 9.23 -1.97
N GLY A 448 19.37 8.54 -1.08
CA GLY A 448 19.13 9.01 0.27
C GLY A 448 18.80 7.86 1.22
N ARG A 449 19.25 7.96 2.46
CA ARG A 449 18.84 7.04 3.52
C ARG A 449 18.35 7.85 4.72
N VAL A 450 17.11 7.64 5.12
CA VAL A 450 16.54 8.28 6.30
C VAL A 450 16.21 7.21 7.32
N VAL A 451 16.72 7.37 8.53
CA VAL A 451 16.39 6.50 9.66
C VAL A 451 15.72 7.34 10.74
N ASN A 452 14.41 7.15 10.89
CA ASN A 452 13.64 7.88 11.88
C ASN A 452 13.53 7.07 13.17
N ILE A 453 13.75 7.72 14.32
CA ILE A 453 13.62 7.06 15.61
C ILE A 453 12.19 7.22 16.13
N THR A 454 11.44 6.13 16.17
CA THR A 454 10.15 6.05 16.87
C THR A 454 10.35 5.53 18.31
N SER A 455 9.31 4.99 18.94
CA SER A 455 9.37 4.32 20.23
C SER A 455 8.22 3.34 20.38
N THR A 456 8.41 2.28 21.15
CA THR A 456 7.32 1.39 21.58
C THR A 456 6.24 2.11 22.38
N SER A 457 6.55 3.24 23.03
CA SER A 457 5.52 4.13 23.60
C SER A 457 4.64 4.76 22.52
N GLY A 458 5.20 5.07 21.34
CA GLY A 458 4.43 5.53 20.19
C GLY A 458 3.64 4.42 19.51
N ILE A 459 4.23 3.23 19.36
CA ILE A 459 3.58 2.10 18.70
C ILE A 459 2.42 1.56 19.53
N TYR A 460 2.56 1.47 20.86
CA TYR A 460 1.59 0.76 21.72
C TYR A 460 0.89 1.64 22.76
N GLY A 461 1.16 2.94 22.77
CA GLY A 461 0.78 3.85 23.85
C GLY A 461 1.53 3.59 25.17
N ASN A 462 1.65 4.61 26.02
CA ASN A 462 2.16 4.42 27.38
C ASN A 462 1.57 5.45 28.36
N PHE A 463 1.16 4.99 29.54
CA PHE A 463 0.57 5.86 30.57
C PHE A 463 1.49 7.04 30.89
N GLY A 464 0.95 8.26 30.90
CA GLY A 464 1.71 9.47 31.23
C GLY A 464 2.59 9.99 30.10
N GLN A 465 2.48 9.44 28.90
CA GLN A 465 3.28 9.83 27.74
C GLN A 465 2.42 10.19 26.53
N ALA A 466 1.22 10.75 26.73
CA ALA A 466 0.30 11.05 25.63
C ALA A 466 0.95 11.94 24.55
N ASN A 467 1.72 12.96 24.93
CA ASN A 467 2.50 13.79 24.01
C ASN A 467 3.57 12.99 23.25
N TYR A 468 4.42 12.27 23.97
CA TYR A 468 5.54 11.53 23.38
C TYR A 468 5.06 10.37 22.48
N SER A 469 4.08 9.61 22.96
CA SER A 469 3.44 8.53 22.20
C SER A 469 2.83 9.06 20.90
N THR A 470 2.07 10.15 20.97
CA THR A 470 1.47 10.79 19.78
C THR A 470 2.54 11.20 18.78
N ALA A 471 3.59 11.91 19.22
CA ALA A 471 4.67 12.35 18.34
C ALA A 471 5.40 11.17 17.67
N LYS A 472 5.73 10.14 18.44
CA LYS A 472 6.47 8.97 17.95
C LYS A 472 5.62 8.08 17.04
N CYS A 473 4.32 7.96 17.31
CA CYS A 473 3.40 7.28 16.39
C CYS A 473 3.22 8.07 15.09
N ALA A 474 3.12 9.40 15.15
CA ALA A 474 3.04 10.26 13.97
C ALA A 474 4.25 10.13 13.03
N ILE A 475 5.44 9.82 13.56
CA ILE A 475 6.63 9.51 12.76
C ILE A 475 6.40 8.29 11.86
N LEU A 476 5.56 7.31 12.25
CA LEU A 476 5.25 6.14 11.42
C LEU A 476 4.54 6.56 10.13
N GLY A 477 3.43 7.30 10.24
CA GLY A 477 2.70 7.81 9.08
C GLY A 477 3.52 8.76 8.19
N LEU A 478 4.35 9.61 8.81
CA LEU A 478 5.32 10.44 8.08
C LEU A 478 6.28 9.57 7.27
N SER A 479 6.93 8.61 7.93
CA SER A 479 8.00 7.79 7.35
C SER A 479 7.50 6.90 6.23
N LYS A 480 6.35 6.25 6.41
CA LYS A 480 5.72 5.43 5.38
C LYS A 480 5.39 6.24 4.14
N THR A 481 4.88 7.46 4.31
CA THR A 481 4.58 8.33 3.16
C THR A 481 5.84 8.71 2.38
N ILE A 482 6.88 9.20 3.06
CA ILE A 482 8.10 9.61 2.37
C ILE A 482 8.91 8.42 1.85
N ALA A 483 8.72 7.21 2.40
CA ALA A 483 9.24 5.97 1.81
C ALA A 483 8.63 5.73 0.42
N LEU A 484 7.32 5.89 0.27
CA LEU A 484 6.62 5.80 -1.03
C LEU A 484 7.10 6.90 -2.00
N GLU A 485 7.18 8.15 -1.53
CA GLU A 485 7.60 9.27 -2.39
C GLU A 485 9.08 9.18 -2.82
N GLY A 486 9.92 8.55 -2.00
CA GLY A 486 11.35 8.41 -2.21
C GLY A 486 11.78 7.21 -3.05
N ALA A 487 10.92 6.19 -3.17
CA ALA A 487 11.27 4.90 -3.76
C ALA A 487 11.89 5.02 -5.15
N LYS A 488 11.24 5.78 -6.05
CA LYS A 488 11.71 5.99 -7.44
C LYS A 488 13.04 6.75 -7.57
N ASN A 489 13.50 7.37 -6.49
CA ASN A 489 14.74 8.15 -6.46
C ASN A 489 15.81 7.52 -5.58
N ASN A 490 15.69 6.21 -5.27
CA ASN A 490 16.58 5.48 -4.36
C ASN A 490 16.75 6.22 -3.02
N ILE A 491 15.66 6.80 -2.54
CA ILE A 491 15.57 7.35 -1.19
C ILE A 491 14.79 6.36 -0.35
N LYS A 492 15.48 5.67 0.55
CA LYS A 492 14.88 4.67 1.44
C LYS A 492 14.72 5.26 2.83
N VAL A 493 13.54 5.05 3.42
CA VAL A 493 13.19 5.60 4.74
C VAL A 493 12.68 4.48 5.62
N ASN A 494 13.39 4.18 6.71
CA ASN A 494 13.00 3.13 7.65
C ASN A 494 12.91 3.69 9.07
N VAL A 495 12.20 2.98 9.94
CA VAL A 495 11.90 3.42 11.30
C VAL A 495 12.43 2.43 12.33
N VAL A 496 13.05 2.93 13.40
CA VAL A 496 13.56 2.11 14.49
C VAL A 496 12.98 2.57 15.84
N ALA A 497 12.44 1.63 16.61
CA ALA A 497 12.05 1.79 18.00
C ALA A 497 13.12 1.14 18.90
N PRO A 498 14.09 1.93 19.41
CA PRO A 498 15.16 1.40 20.24
C PRO A 498 14.70 1.12 21.67
N HIS A 499 15.22 0.04 22.26
CA HIS A 499 15.24 -0.20 23.69
C HIS A 499 16.70 -0.18 24.18
N ALA A 500 17.08 0.90 24.84
CA ALA A 500 18.43 1.11 25.32
C ALA A 500 18.49 2.01 26.57
N GLU A 501 19.58 1.88 27.31
CA GLU A 501 19.92 2.73 28.44
C GLU A 501 20.41 4.10 27.98
N THR A 502 19.70 5.14 28.39
CA THR A 502 20.02 6.54 28.10
C THR A 502 19.71 7.42 29.30
N ALA A 503 20.18 8.66 29.30
CA ALA A 503 19.76 9.67 30.27
C ALA A 503 18.23 9.80 30.39
N MET A 504 17.46 9.47 29.34
CA MET A 504 15.99 9.51 29.34
C MET A 504 15.33 8.27 29.96
N THR A 505 16.02 7.12 29.98
CA THR A 505 15.47 5.83 30.44
C THR A 505 16.10 5.32 31.73
N LEU A 506 17.19 5.93 32.22
CA LEU A 506 17.91 5.52 33.43
C LEU A 506 17.04 5.49 34.70
N THR A 507 16.01 6.34 34.80
CA THR A 507 15.09 6.34 35.97
C THR A 507 14.03 5.24 35.89
N VAL A 508 13.94 4.52 34.77
CA VAL A 508 12.96 3.45 34.53
C VAL A 508 13.57 2.07 34.81
N PHE A 509 14.88 1.90 34.58
CA PHE A 509 15.58 0.62 34.79
C PHE A 509 15.82 0.32 36.28
N ARG A 510 15.74 -0.96 36.66
CA ARG A 510 16.16 -1.41 37.99
C ARG A 510 17.69 -1.39 38.06
N GLU A 511 18.24 -1.32 39.28
CA GLU A 511 19.71 -1.34 39.47
C GLU A 511 20.38 -2.60 38.88
N GLU A 512 19.68 -3.74 38.92
CA GLU A 512 20.12 -5.03 38.37
C GLU A 512 20.11 -5.09 36.82
N ASP A 513 19.34 -4.21 36.18
CA ASP A 513 19.20 -4.17 34.71
C ASP A 513 20.21 -3.24 34.03
N LYS A 514 21.01 -2.49 34.82
CA LYS A 514 21.99 -1.55 34.29
C LYS A 514 23.09 -2.27 33.50
N ASN A 515 23.49 -1.69 32.38
CA ASN A 515 24.41 -2.21 31.36
C ASN A 515 23.91 -3.44 30.59
N LEU A 516 22.63 -3.82 30.70
CA LEU A 516 22.07 -4.89 29.88
C LEU A 516 21.71 -4.39 28.48
N TYR A 517 21.37 -3.12 28.34
CA TYR A 517 20.90 -2.53 27.08
C TYR A 517 21.77 -1.35 26.62
N PRO A 518 23.08 -1.55 26.42
CA PRO A 518 23.93 -0.49 25.93
C PRO A 518 23.44 0.01 24.55
N PRO A 519 23.43 1.33 24.31
CA PRO A 519 23.06 1.94 23.03
C PRO A 519 23.72 1.33 21.79
N GLU A 520 24.93 0.82 21.94
CA GLU A 520 25.73 0.18 20.91
C GLU A 520 25.04 -1.06 20.32
N LEU A 521 24.12 -1.71 21.05
CA LEU A 521 23.38 -2.88 20.57
C LEU A 521 22.24 -2.54 19.59
N VAL A 522 21.98 -1.26 19.34
CA VAL A 522 21.02 -0.81 18.33
C VAL A 522 21.73 -0.26 17.09
N ALA A 523 22.94 0.28 17.26
CA ALA A 523 23.71 0.93 16.19
C ALA A 523 23.96 0.07 14.92
N PRO A 524 24.24 -1.25 15.01
CA PRO A 524 24.38 -2.12 13.84
C PRO A 524 23.22 -2.04 12.85
N LEU A 525 21.97 -2.04 13.37
CA LEU A 525 20.78 -1.94 12.54
C LEU A 525 20.73 -0.60 11.81
N LEU A 526 21.00 0.51 12.50
CA LEU A 526 20.95 1.84 11.90
C LEU A 526 21.98 2.00 10.79
N VAL A 527 23.20 1.48 10.98
CA VAL A 527 24.25 1.50 9.94
C VAL A 527 23.81 0.68 8.73
N TYR A 528 23.26 -0.52 8.94
CA TYR A 528 22.77 -1.34 7.84
C TYR A 528 21.61 -0.68 7.08
N LEU A 529 20.64 -0.09 7.79
CA LEU A 529 19.53 0.67 7.20
C LEU A 529 20.00 1.93 6.44
N ALA A 530 21.18 2.44 6.77
CA ALA A 530 21.83 3.54 6.06
C ALA A 530 22.76 3.09 4.93
N SER A 531 22.94 1.79 4.74
CA SER A 531 23.81 1.27 3.69
C SER A 531 23.16 1.33 2.31
N GLU A 532 23.97 1.25 1.27
CA GLU A 532 23.50 1.17 -0.10
C GLU A 532 22.66 -0.09 -0.36
N ASN A 533 23.06 -1.20 0.29
CA ASN A 533 22.52 -2.54 0.07
C ASN A 533 21.26 -2.86 0.88
N VAL A 534 20.73 -1.93 1.69
CA VAL A 534 19.47 -2.18 2.41
C VAL A 534 18.36 -2.48 1.40
N PRO A 535 17.67 -3.63 1.48
CA PRO A 535 16.68 -4.00 0.46
C PRO A 535 15.36 -3.24 0.65
N VAL A 536 15.01 -2.90 1.89
CA VAL A 536 13.67 -2.41 2.26
C VAL A 536 13.57 -0.89 2.46
N THR A 537 12.34 -0.39 2.38
CA THR A 537 11.93 0.98 2.73
C THR A 537 10.54 0.92 3.34
N GLY A 538 10.19 1.87 4.21
CA GLY A 538 8.88 1.95 4.88
C GLY A 538 8.73 1.01 6.09
N GLU A 539 9.78 0.26 6.43
CA GLU A 539 9.73 -0.78 7.46
C GLU A 539 9.90 -0.22 8.88
N LEU A 540 9.29 -0.92 9.85
CA LEU A 540 9.36 -0.61 11.28
C LEU A 540 10.07 -1.74 12.03
N PHE A 541 11.17 -1.39 12.70
CA PHE A 541 11.96 -2.31 13.50
C PHE A 541 11.90 -1.96 14.98
N GLU A 542 11.88 -2.97 15.85
CA GLU A 542 12.22 -2.84 17.26
C GLU A 542 13.58 -3.50 17.52
N ALA A 543 14.42 -2.86 18.33
CA ALA A 543 15.77 -3.36 18.58
C ALA A 543 16.28 -3.02 19.98
N GLY A 544 16.97 -3.97 20.61
CA GLY A 544 17.60 -3.78 21.91
C GLY A 544 18.12 -5.09 22.52
N GLY A 545 19.15 -5.01 23.39
CA GLY A 545 19.63 -6.15 24.16
C GLY A 545 20.21 -7.33 23.36
N GLY A 546 20.51 -7.15 22.07
CA GLY A 546 20.90 -8.22 21.15
C GLY A 546 19.72 -8.86 20.41
N TRP A 547 18.53 -8.26 20.42
CA TRP A 547 17.38 -8.70 19.63
C TRP A 547 16.98 -7.63 18.61
N ILE A 548 16.56 -8.07 17.42
CA ILE A 548 15.92 -7.23 16.41
C ILE A 548 14.70 -7.96 15.86
N GLY A 549 13.56 -7.27 15.77
CA GLY A 549 12.34 -7.75 15.09
C GLY A 549 11.70 -6.69 14.21
N ASN A 550 10.84 -7.13 13.30
CA ASN A 550 10.02 -6.28 12.44
C ASN A 550 8.59 -6.19 12.98
N THR A 551 7.92 -5.06 12.81
CA THR A 551 6.53 -4.86 13.24
C THR A 551 5.68 -4.36 12.08
N ARG A 552 4.56 -5.04 11.83
CA ARG A 552 3.60 -4.73 10.76
C ARG A 552 2.16 -4.68 11.29
N TRP A 553 1.23 -4.36 10.41
CA TRP A 553 -0.20 -4.48 10.67
C TRP A 553 -0.70 -5.89 10.36
N GLN A 554 -1.61 -6.39 11.20
CA GLN A 554 -2.43 -7.57 10.92
C GLN A 554 -3.90 -7.17 11.12
N ARG A 555 -4.75 -7.54 10.16
CA ARG A 555 -6.18 -7.26 10.16
C ARG A 555 -6.99 -8.55 10.27
N ALA A 556 -8.02 -8.52 11.08
CA ALA A 556 -9.02 -9.59 11.18
C ALA A 556 -9.76 -9.79 9.84
N LYS A 557 -10.28 -10.99 9.59
CA LYS A 557 -11.20 -11.25 8.47
C LYS A 557 -12.40 -10.31 8.51
N GLY A 558 -12.86 -9.98 9.72
CA GLY A 558 -13.90 -8.99 9.96
C GLY A 558 -15.32 -9.47 9.64
N ALA A 559 -16.28 -8.60 9.89
CA ALA A 559 -17.69 -8.82 9.55
C ALA A 559 -18.11 -7.93 8.38
N VAL A 560 -18.96 -8.45 7.49
CA VAL A 560 -19.48 -7.73 6.32
C VAL A 560 -20.99 -7.63 6.38
N SER A 561 -21.53 -6.42 6.23
CA SER A 561 -22.95 -6.15 6.07
C SER A 561 -23.25 -5.68 4.65
N THR A 562 -23.95 -6.52 3.90
CA THR A 562 -24.43 -6.23 2.53
C THR A 562 -25.78 -5.50 2.50
N ASP A 563 -26.44 -5.32 3.66
CA ASP A 563 -27.71 -4.62 3.79
C ASP A 563 -27.61 -3.16 3.31
N GLU A 564 -28.66 -2.63 2.68
CA GLU A 564 -28.67 -1.22 2.25
C GLU A 564 -28.47 -0.25 3.44
N VAL A 565 -29.00 -0.62 4.62
CA VAL A 565 -28.85 0.12 5.88
C VAL A 565 -28.25 -0.80 6.93
N THR A 566 -26.97 -0.57 7.27
CA THR A 566 -26.33 -1.27 8.40
C THR A 566 -26.62 -0.52 9.70
N THR A 567 -26.92 -1.26 10.77
CA THR A 567 -27.25 -0.70 12.08
C THR A 567 -26.17 -1.02 13.13
N PRO A 568 -26.04 -0.28 14.23
CA PRO A 568 -25.09 -0.63 15.29
C PRO A 568 -25.42 -1.98 15.96
N GLU A 569 -26.66 -2.45 15.88
CA GLU A 569 -27.06 -3.80 16.33
C GLU A 569 -26.38 -4.89 15.50
N PHE A 570 -26.25 -4.71 14.17
CA PHE A 570 -25.50 -5.64 13.33
C PHE A 570 -24.06 -5.79 13.84
N VAL A 571 -23.38 -4.66 14.08
CA VAL A 571 -21.99 -4.67 14.55
C VAL A 571 -21.88 -5.31 15.93
N LYS A 572 -22.86 -5.06 16.81
CA LYS A 572 -22.93 -5.70 18.13
C LYS A 572 -23.05 -7.22 18.02
N ASP A 573 -23.95 -7.70 17.18
CA ASP A 573 -24.28 -9.12 17.06
C ASP A 573 -23.15 -9.92 16.38
N HIS A 574 -22.34 -9.27 15.52
CA HIS A 574 -21.20 -9.86 14.82
C HIS A 574 -19.85 -9.38 15.36
N PHE A 575 -19.81 -8.79 16.56
CA PHE A 575 -18.58 -8.16 17.03
C PHE A 575 -17.43 -9.16 17.26
N ASN A 576 -17.76 -10.41 17.56
CA ASN A 576 -16.74 -11.46 17.67
C ASN A 576 -16.01 -11.66 16.34
N ASP A 577 -16.71 -11.62 15.21
CA ASP A 577 -16.11 -11.76 13.87
C ASP A 577 -15.27 -10.52 13.51
N VAL A 578 -15.69 -9.33 13.97
CA VAL A 578 -14.93 -8.07 13.81
C VAL A 578 -13.55 -8.16 14.46
N ILE A 579 -13.42 -8.91 15.56
CA ILE A 579 -12.19 -9.02 16.38
C ILE A 579 -11.51 -10.38 16.30
N ASP A 580 -11.92 -11.26 15.38
CA ASP A 580 -11.36 -12.60 15.25
C ASP A 580 -10.09 -12.58 14.39
N PHE A 581 -8.99 -13.05 14.98
CA PHE A 581 -7.68 -13.19 14.32
C PHE A 581 -7.25 -14.66 14.23
N SER A 582 -8.14 -15.61 14.50
CA SER A 582 -7.81 -17.04 14.52
C SER A 582 -7.66 -17.65 13.12
N THR A 583 -8.36 -17.09 12.12
CA THR A 583 -8.30 -17.51 10.70
C THR A 583 -8.48 -16.31 9.77
N GLY A 584 -8.05 -16.45 8.51
CA GLY A 584 -8.33 -15.48 7.44
C GLY A 584 -7.83 -14.06 7.68
N THR A 585 -6.71 -13.89 8.40
CA THR A 585 -6.13 -12.56 8.65
C THR A 585 -5.39 -12.03 7.43
N ALA A 586 -5.37 -10.71 7.25
CA ALA A 586 -4.61 -10.03 6.19
C ALA A 586 -3.52 -9.11 6.77
N ASN A 587 -2.47 -8.81 6.00
CA ASN A 587 -1.37 -7.94 6.41
C ASN A 587 -1.15 -6.76 5.44
N PRO A 588 -2.16 -5.89 5.23
CA PRO A 588 -2.09 -4.82 4.23
C PRO A 588 -0.89 -3.90 4.46
N LYS A 589 -0.12 -3.67 3.40
CA LYS A 589 1.07 -2.80 3.37
C LYS A 589 0.78 -1.42 2.79
N SER A 590 -0.26 -1.28 1.97
CA SER A 590 -0.65 -0.01 1.34
C SER A 590 -2.13 0.33 1.52
N THR A 591 -2.50 1.60 1.26
CA THR A 591 -3.90 2.03 1.21
C THR A 591 -4.68 1.31 0.11
N THR A 592 -4.03 1.05 -1.03
CA THR A 592 -4.63 0.37 -2.18
C THR A 592 -4.95 -1.08 -1.82
N GLU A 593 -3.97 -1.81 -1.29
CA GLU A 593 -4.12 -3.21 -0.86
C GLU A 593 -5.23 -3.36 0.20
N SER A 594 -5.22 -2.50 1.23
CA SER A 594 -6.28 -2.51 2.25
C SER A 594 -7.66 -2.29 1.62
N SER A 595 -7.78 -1.32 0.71
CA SER A 595 -9.03 -0.98 0.05
C SER A 595 -9.53 -2.11 -0.85
N MET A 596 -8.66 -2.71 -1.66
CA MET A 596 -9.01 -3.83 -2.55
C MET A 596 -9.48 -5.04 -1.75
N ALA A 597 -8.75 -5.41 -0.70
CA ALA A 597 -9.13 -6.53 0.16
C ALA A 597 -10.48 -6.31 0.85
N ILE A 598 -10.78 -5.07 1.29
CA ILE A 598 -12.11 -4.75 1.85
C ILE A 598 -13.20 -4.85 0.77
N LEU A 599 -12.94 -4.34 -0.43
CA LEU A 599 -13.93 -4.35 -1.52
C LEU A 599 -14.24 -5.77 -2.00
N SER A 600 -13.23 -6.63 -2.10
CA SER A 600 -13.41 -8.06 -2.37
C SER A 600 -14.27 -8.72 -1.28
N ALA A 601 -13.95 -8.49 0.01
CA ALA A 601 -14.75 -9.01 1.12
C ALA A 601 -16.23 -8.55 1.09
N VAL A 602 -16.49 -7.31 0.67
CA VAL A 602 -17.86 -6.76 0.58
C VAL A 602 -18.64 -7.31 -0.63
N GLN A 603 -17.97 -7.64 -1.73
CA GLN A 603 -18.60 -8.22 -2.91
C GLN A 603 -19.01 -9.69 -2.70
N GLY A 604 -18.39 -10.35 -1.72
CA GLY A 604 -18.68 -11.72 -1.29
C GLY A 604 -18.09 -12.74 -2.26
N ASP A 605 -16.94 -13.31 -1.91
CA ASP A 605 -16.39 -14.49 -2.56
C ASP A 605 -16.48 -15.68 -1.59
N ASP A 606 -17.06 -16.78 -2.11
CA ASP A 606 -16.94 -18.11 -1.52
C ASP A 606 -15.47 -18.57 -1.63
N ASP A 607 -14.93 -18.81 -0.44
CA ASP A 607 -13.78 -19.64 -0.06
C ASP A 607 -12.33 -19.20 -0.33
N ASP A 608 -11.56 -19.47 0.73
CA ASP A 608 -10.17 -19.16 1.01
C ASP A 608 -9.16 -19.99 0.18
N ASP A 609 -7.91 -19.55 0.24
CA ASP A 609 -6.65 -20.18 -0.22
C ASP A 609 -6.30 -20.02 -1.71
N ASP A 610 -5.43 -19.05 -2.02
CA ASP A 610 -4.19 -19.31 -2.75
C ASP A 610 -3.18 -18.15 -2.60
N GLU A 611 -1.92 -18.55 -2.47
CA GLU A 611 -0.74 -17.78 -2.09
C GLU A 611 -0.29 -16.72 -3.12
N ASP A 612 0.36 -15.68 -2.59
CA ASP A 612 1.36 -14.78 -3.18
C ASP A 612 1.52 -14.80 -4.72
N GLU A 613 1.02 -13.76 -5.38
CA GLU A 613 1.61 -13.27 -6.64
C GLU A 613 1.74 -11.74 -6.59
N ASP A 614 2.99 -11.28 -6.65
CA ASP A 614 3.41 -9.93 -6.98
C ASP A 614 2.65 -9.40 -8.21
N ASP A 615 2.17 -8.16 -8.18
CA ASP A 615 2.24 -7.25 -9.34
C ASP A 615 1.78 -5.82 -9.00
N ASP A 616 2.78 -4.93 -9.03
CA ASP A 616 2.83 -3.61 -9.64
C ASP A 616 1.52 -2.84 -9.89
N ASP A 617 1.28 -1.85 -9.01
CA ASP A 617 0.38 -0.71 -9.24
C ASP A 617 0.95 0.20 -10.35
N ASP A 618 0.28 0.20 -11.51
CA ASP A 618 0.46 1.17 -12.57
C ASP A 618 -0.33 2.46 -12.26
N ASP A 619 0.33 3.60 -12.13
CA ASP A 619 -0.23 4.89 -12.55
C ASP A 619 0.87 5.85 -13.07
N GLU A 620 0.66 6.22 -14.32
CA GLU A 620 1.53 6.85 -15.33
C GLU A 620 2.25 8.18 -14.96
N GLU A 621 3.56 8.27 -15.25
CA GLU A 621 4.15 9.32 -16.13
C GLU A 621 5.63 9.02 -16.51
N GLU A 622 5.87 8.83 -17.82
CA GLU A 622 7.14 8.83 -18.59
C GLU A 622 8.42 8.21 -17.99
N GLY A 623 8.32 7.04 -17.34
CA GLY A 623 9.44 6.11 -17.12
C GLY A 623 9.68 5.17 -18.32
N GLU A 624 10.88 4.61 -18.47
CA GLU A 624 11.21 3.67 -19.56
C GLU A 624 10.28 2.44 -19.61
N ASP A 625 9.94 1.94 -20.79
CA ASP A 625 8.96 0.83 -20.94
C ASP A 625 9.42 -0.46 -20.23
N PRO A 626 8.52 -1.13 -19.46
CA PRO A 626 8.86 -2.35 -18.73
C PRO A 626 9.29 -3.47 -19.69
N VAL A 627 10.30 -4.23 -19.27
CA VAL A 627 10.93 -5.29 -20.06
C VAL A 627 10.29 -6.64 -19.69
N PHE A 628 9.67 -7.31 -20.67
CA PHE A 628 9.15 -8.66 -20.53
C PHE A 628 10.29 -9.67 -20.71
N THR A 629 10.73 -10.28 -19.63
CA THR A 629 11.78 -11.32 -19.65
C THR A 629 11.14 -12.71 -19.66
N TYR A 630 11.67 -13.60 -20.48
CA TYR A 630 11.23 -14.98 -20.57
C TYR A 630 12.41 -15.92 -20.83
N GLY A 631 12.28 -17.16 -20.35
CA GLY A 631 13.19 -18.26 -20.61
C GLY A 631 12.44 -19.54 -20.98
N ASP A 632 13.08 -20.67 -20.76
CA ASP A 632 12.54 -22.00 -21.02
C ASP A 632 11.21 -22.28 -20.31
N ARG A 633 11.08 -21.86 -19.04
CA ARG A 633 9.86 -22.03 -18.24
C ARG A 633 8.64 -21.42 -18.93
N GLU A 634 8.70 -20.15 -19.33
CA GLU A 634 7.58 -19.45 -19.96
C GLU A 634 7.28 -20.02 -21.35
N VAL A 635 8.31 -20.42 -22.09
CA VAL A 635 8.17 -21.10 -23.39
C VAL A 635 7.42 -22.41 -23.25
N ILE A 636 7.84 -23.28 -22.32
CA ILE A 636 7.22 -24.58 -22.08
C ILE A 636 5.78 -24.40 -21.59
N LEU A 637 5.57 -23.49 -20.63
CA LEU A 637 4.24 -23.18 -20.11
C LEU A 637 3.29 -22.74 -21.23
N TYR A 638 3.73 -21.81 -22.08
CA TYR A 638 2.93 -21.36 -23.21
C TYR A 638 2.64 -22.49 -24.21
N ASN A 639 3.66 -23.26 -24.57
CA ASN A 639 3.50 -24.38 -25.51
C ASN A 639 2.49 -25.40 -25.00
N LEU A 640 2.55 -25.79 -23.72
CA LEU A 640 1.56 -26.66 -23.07
C LEU A 640 0.17 -26.03 -23.10
N ALA A 641 0.07 -24.73 -22.79
CA ALA A 641 -1.17 -23.98 -22.79
C ALA A 641 -1.81 -23.84 -24.19
N VAL A 642 -1.05 -24.02 -25.26
CA VAL A 642 -1.55 -24.07 -26.65
C VAL A 642 -1.52 -25.49 -27.25
N GLY A 643 -1.54 -26.51 -26.39
CA GLY A 643 -1.84 -27.89 -26.76
C GLY A 643 -0.62 -28.76 -27.08
N ALA A 644 0.60 -28.33 -26.75
CA ALA A 644 1.74 -29.23 -26.73
C ALA A 644 1.60 -30.28 -25.63
N THR A 645 2.18 -31.45 -25.88
CA THR A 645 2.15 -32.59 -24.96
C THR A 645 3.56 -33.05 -24.64
N HIS A 646 3.70 -33.83 -23.56
CA HIS A 646 4.97 -34.44 -23.16
C HIS A 646 5.69 -35.26 -24.25
N LYS A 647 4.99 -35.62 -25.34
CA LYS A 647 5.55 -36.39 -26.47
C LYS A 647 6.23 -35.51 -27.51
N GLU A 648 6.01 -34.21 -27.47
CA GLU A 648 6.47 -33.26 -28.47
C GLU A 648 7.65 -32.48 -27.87
N LEU A 649 8.76 -33.18 -27.67
CA LEU A 649 9.97 -32.68 -26.99
C LEU A 649 10.46 -31.32 -27.50
N PRO A 650 10.42 -31.00 -28.81
CA PRO A 650 10.77 -29.66 -29.30
C PRO A 650 9.97 -28.51 -28.67
N TYR A 651 8.82 -28.77 -28.04
CA TYR A 651 8.01 -27.75 -27.37
C TYR A 651 8.08 -27.79 -25.84
N VAL A 652 8.54 -28.89 -25.24
CA VAL A 652 8.39 -29.12 -23.79
C VAL A 652 9.68 -29.53 -23.09
N TYR A 653 10.79 -29.58 -23.81
CA TYR A 653 12.10 -29.95 -23.28
C TYR A 653 13.17 -28.99 -23.79
N GLU A 654 13.69 -28.17 -22.88
CA GLU A 654 14.65 -27.10 -23.11
C GLU A 654 16.00 -27.59 -23.67
N ASN A 655 16.36 -28.86 -23.43
CA ASN A 655 17.58 -29.46 -23.97
C ASN A 655 17.36 -30.25 -25.27
N ASP A 656 16.15 -30.22 -25.85
CA ASP A 656 15.93 -30.73 -27.21
C ASP A 656 16.69 -29.85 -28.21
N GLN A 657 17.31 -30.46 -29.23
CA GLN A 657 18.09 -29.71 -30.22
C GLN A 657 17.22 -28.79 -31.09
N GLU A 658 15.91 -29.04 -31.14
CA GLU A 658 14.92 -28.26 -31.87
C GLU A 658 13.96 -27.51 -30.92
N PHE A 659 14.39 -27.25 -29.66
CA PHE A 659 13.58 -26.53 -28.69
C PHE A 659 13.12 -25.17 -29.25
N GLN A 660 11.81 -24.97 -29.28
CA GLN A 660 11.17 -23.84 -29.93
C GLN A 660 9.86 -23.46 -29.23
N VAL A 661 9.38 -22.26 -29.55
CA VAL A 661 8.10 -21.76 -29.09
C VAL A 661 7.12 -21.61 -30.25
N VAL A 662 5.84 -21.93 -30.01
CA VAL A 662 4.78 -21.67 -31.00
C VAL A 662 4.77 -20.16 -31.32
N PRO A 663 4.92 -19.73 -32.59
CA PRO A 663 5.21 -18.34 -32.96
C PRO A 663 4.20 -17.30 -32.49
N THR A 664 2.98 -17.73 -32.18
CA THR A 664 1.97 -16.85 -31.59
C THR A 664 2.34 -16.34 -30.21
N PHE A 665 3.36 -16.90 -29.53
CA PHE A 665 3.96 -16.37 -28.30
C PHE A 665 4.27 -14.86 -28.38
N GLY A 666 4.53 -14.34 -29.59
CA GLY A 666 4.80 -12.91 -29.82
C GLY A 666 3.73 -11.91 -29.36
N HIS A 667 2.54 -12.38 -28.97
CA HIS A 667 1.56 -11.53 -28.30
C HIS A 667 1.83 -11.36 -26.78
N LEU A 668 2.47 -12.32 -26.11
CA LEU A 668 2.69 -12.25 -24.66
C LEU A 668 3.49 -11.00 -24.24
N PRO A 669 4.63 -10.63 -24.89
CA PRO A 669 5.30 -9.36 -24.57
C PRO A 669 4.45 -8.12 -24.83
N THR A 670 3.40 -8.26 -25.65
CA THR A 670 2.44 -7.20 -25.94
C THR A 670 1.32 -7.13 -24.91
N PHE A 671 0.87 -8.23 -24.30
CA PHE A 671 -0.24 -8.23 -23.34
C PHE A 671 0.19 -8.28 -21.86
N ASN A 672 1.42 -8.72 -21.58
CA ASN A 672 2.00 -8.82 -20.23
C ASN A 672 2.91 -7.63 -19.88
N SER A 673 2.98 -6.61 -20.74
CA SER A 673 3.64 -5.35 -20.42
C SER A 673 2.63 -4.44 -19.74
N VAL A 674 2.97 -3.88 -18.57
CA VAL A 674 2.07 -3.06 -17.73
C VAL A 674 1.47 -1.88 -18.53
N LYS A 675 2.28 -1.24 -19.40
CA LYS A 675 1.84 -0.17 -20.34
C LYS A 675 0.98 -0.62 -21.53
N SER A 676 0.77 -1.91 -21.74
CA SER A 676 0.10 -2.44 -22.94
C SER A 676 -1.33 -2.00 -23.12
N GLN A 677 -1.94 -1.58 -22.02
CA GLN A 677 -3.24 -0.96 -22.00
C GLN A 677 -3.03 0.55 -22.18
N MET A 678 -2.63 0.98 -23.39
CA MET A 678 -2.81 2.37 -23.80
C MET A 678 -4.25 2.73 -23.41
N SER A 679 -4.41 3.60 -22.41
CA SER A 679 -5.71 3.79 -21.81
C SER A 679 -6.64 4.31 -22.91
N PHE A 680 -7.52 3.45 -23.42
CA PHE A 680 -8.43 3.83 -24.50
C PHE A 680 -9.27 5.04 -24.10
N SER A 681 -9.37 5.32 -22.80
CA SER A 681 -9.90 6.56 -22.20
C SER A 681 -9.26 7.85 -22.74
N LYS A 682 -7.98 7.84 -23.13
CA LYS A 682 -7.28 9.00 -23.74
C LYS A 682 -7.73 9.26 -25.18
N LEU A 683 -8.20 8.22 -25.88
CA LEU A 683 -8.60 8.28 -27.28
C LEU A 683 -10.12 8.27 -27.47
N LEU A 684 -10.87 7.81 -26.47
CA LEU A 684 -12.28 7.51 -26.56
C LEU A 684 -13.07 8.12 -25.38
N ARG A 685 -14.25 8.64 -25.69
CA ARG A 685 -15.25 9.10 -24.72
C ARG A 685 -16.17 7.94 -24.34
N ASN A 686 -16.57 7.87 -23.07
CA ASN A 686 -17.43 6.80 -22.51
C ASN A 686 -16.81 5.39 -22.64
N PHE A 687 -15.48 5.30 -22.65
CA PHE A 687 -14.80 4.01 -22.69
C PHE A 687 -15.12 3.18 -21.44
N ASN A 688 -15.62 1.97 -21.66
CA ASN A 688 -15.84 0.97 -20.62
C ASN A 688 -15.12 -0.33 -21.05
N PRO A 689 -14.11 -0.79 -20.31
CA PRO A 689 -13.36 -2.00 -20.65
C PRO A 689 -14.25 -3.26 -20.67
N MET A 690 -15.34 -3.32 -19.90
CA MET A 690 -16.30 -4.45 -19.93
C MET A 690 -17.08 -4.54 -21.26
N LEU A 691 -17.10 -3.48 -22.05
CA LEU A 691 -17.80 -3.42 -23.33
C LEU A 691 -16.86 -3.63 -24.52
N LEU A 692 -15.58 -3.86 -24.26
CA LEU A 692 -14.54 -4.15 -25.24
C LEU A 692 -14.56 -5.62 -25.63
N LEU A 693 -14.56 -5.88 -26.94
CA LEU A 693 -14.42 -7.21 -27.52
C LEU A 693 -13.17 -7.25 -28.40
N HIS A 694 -12.29 -8.21 -28.15
CA HIS A 694 -11.15 -8.49 -29.01
C HIS A 694 -11.64 -9.14 -30.31
N GLY A 695 -11.58 -8.41 -31.42
CA GLY A 695 -12.21 -8.80 -32.68
C GLY A 695 -11.26 -9.49 -33.66
N GLU A 696 -10.09 -8.91 -33.91
CA GLU A 696 -9.08 -9.45 -34.83
C GLU A 696 -7.67 -9.29 -34.24
N HIS A 697 -6.79 -10.22 -34.55
CA HIS A 697 -5.37 -10.15 -34.18
C HIS A 697 -4.48 -10.50 -35.36
N TYR A 698 -3.36 -9.81 -35.48
CA TYR A 698 -2.29 -10.08 -36.44
C TYR A 698 -0.94 -10.03 -35.73
N ILE A 699 -0.08 -10.99 -36.04
CA ILE A 699 1.30 -11.08 -35.54
C ILE A 699 2.24 -11.25 -36.73
N LYS A 700 3.30 -10.46 -36.75
CA LYS A 700 4.47 -10.66 -37.61
C LYS A 700 5.68 -10.99 -36.75
N ILE A 701 6.30 -12.12 -37.08
CA ILE A 701 7.57 -12.57 -36.52
C ILE A 701 8.67 -11.95 -37.37
N GLU A 702 9.36 -10.97 -36.81
CA GLU A 702 10.42 -10.23 -37.49
C GLU A 702 11.78 -10.94 -37.35
N LYS A 703 11.95 -11.76 -36.30
CA LYS A 703 13.13 -12.60 -36.05
C LYS A 703 12.76 -14.08 -35.96
N TRP A 704 13.36 -14.90 -36.83
CA TRP A 704 13.12 -16.34 -36.89
C TRP A 704 14.45 -17.12 -36.72
N PRO A 705 14.47 -18.27 -36.00
CA PRO A 705 13.38 -18.76 -35.14
C PRO A 705 13.07 -17.77 -34.00
N VAL A 706 11.88 -17.89 -33.42
CA VAL A 706 11.54 -17.09 -32.24
C VAL A 706 12.53 -17.43 -31.13
N PRO A 707 13.22 -16.45 -30.53
CA PRO A 707 14.14 -16.73 -29.43
C PRO A 707 13.41 -17.45 -28.29
N THR A 708 14.03 -18.47 -27.70
CA THR A 708 13.48 -19.25 -26.57
C THR A 708 13.82 -18.66 -25.21
N GLU A 709 14.63 -17.61 -25.20
CA GLU A 709 14.87 -16.73 -24.06
C GLU A 709 15.03 -15.31 -24.58
N GLY A 710 14.71 -14.33 -23.76
CA GLY A 710 14.86 -12.93 -24.16
C GLY A 710 14.36 -11.95 -23.13
N SER A 711 14.74 -10.69 -23.31
CA SER A 711 14.26 -9.55 -22.53
C SER A 711 13.70 -8.55 -23.53
N ILE A 712 12.37 -8.42 -23.58
CA ILE A 712 11.64 -7.75 -24.67
C ILE A 712 11.03 -6.44 -24.18
N LYS A 713 11.35 -5.35 -24.85
CA LYS A 713 10.72 -4.04 -24.64
C LYS A 713 9.63 -3.83 -25.71
N THR A 714 8.41 -3.50 -25.31
CA THR A 714 7.30 -3.28 -26.24
C THR A 714 6.88 -1.82 -26.26
N SER A 715 6.73 -1.27 -27.47
CA SER A 715 6.20 0.06 -27.73
C SER A 715 4.85 -0.01 -28.44
N TYR A 716 4.00 0.99 -28.21
CA TYR A 716 2.59 0.99 -28.62
C TYR A 716 2.23 2.22 -29.44
N GLN A 717 1.33 2.06 -30.41
CA GLN A 717 0.78 3.17 -31.18
C GLN A 717 -0.65 2.89 -31.68
N PRO A 718 -1.58 3.85 -31.61
CA PRO A 718 -2.86 3.72 -32.29
C PRO A 718 -2.62 3.69 -33.81
N LEU A 719 -3.32 2.81 -34.53
CA LEU A 719 -3.23 2.71 -35.99
C LEU A 719 -4.47 3.30 -36.67
N ALA A 720 -5.66 3.02 -36.15
CA ALA A 720 -6.92 3.55 -36.65
C ALA A 720 -8.01 3.56 -35.58
N ILE A 721 -8.88 4.57 -35.61
CA ILE A 721 -10.14 4.61 -34.88
C ILE A 721 -11.25 4.79 -35.91
N THR A 722 -12.35 4.04 -35.78
CA THR A 722 -13.52 4.16 -36.65
C THR A 722 -14.79 4.12 -35.82
N GLN A 723 -15.54 5.22 -35.82
CA GLN A 723 -16.87 5.29 -35.21
C GLN A 723 -17.89 4.51 -36.05
N LYS A 724 -18.67 3.66 -35.39
CA LYS A 724 -19.78 2.89 -35.98
C LYS A 724 -21.04 3.03 -35.13
N LYS A 725 -21.86 4.03 -35.46
CA LYS A 725 -23.08 4.39 -34.70
C LYS A 725 -22.72 4.67 -33.24
N THR A 726 -23.20 3.86 -32.29
CA THR A 726 -22.92 3.97 -30.85
C THR A 726 -21.68 3.19 -30.41
N ASN A 727 -20.96 2.53 -31.33
CA ASN A 727 -19.82 1.67 -31.02
C ASN A 727 -18.56 2.21 -31.72
N THR A 728 -17.38 1.90 -31.18
CA THR A 728 -16.10 2.31 -31.77
C THR A 728 -15.24 1.09 -32.07
N ILE A 729 -14.56 1.12 -33.22
CA ILE A 729 -13.47 0.18 -33.53
C ILE A 729 -12.15 0.90 -33.30
N VAL A 730 -11.26 0.27 -32.53
CA VAL A 730 -9.86 0.72 -32.36
C VAL A 730 -8.93 -0.34 -32.90
N VAL A 731 -7.98 0.07 -33.72
CA VAL A 731 -6.85 -0.76 -34.15
C VAL A 731 -5.61 -0.23 -33.47
N HIS A 732 -4.96 -1.09 -32.70
CA HIS A 732 -3.77 -0.80 -31.93
C HIS A 732 -2.58 -1.60 -32.47
N GLY A 733 -1.45 -0.95 -32.67
CA GLY A 733 -0.20 -1.57 -33.11
C GLY A 733 0.80 -1.64 -31.96
N SER A 734 1.54 -2.75 -31.88
CA SER A 734 2.68 -2.86 -30.98
C SER A 734 3.93 -3.31 -31.73
N LYS A 735 5.08 -2.90 -31.22
CA LYS A 735 6.40 -3.29 -31.71
C LYS A 735 7.26 -3.73 -30.54
N SER A 736 7.67 -4.99 -30.54
CA SER A 736 8.48 -5.62 -29.51
C SER A 736 9.91 -5.78 -29.99
N VAL A 737 10.86 -5.22 -29.24
CA VAL A 737 12.30 -5.24 -29.54
C VAL A 737 13.05 -5.96 -28.42
N ASP A 738 14.11 -6.67 -28.78
CA ASP A 738 15.07 -7.18 -27.81
C ASP A 738 15.76 -6.00 -27.11
N SER A 739 15.69 -5.96 -25.79
CA SER A 739 16.16 -4.84 -24.96
C SER A 739 17.68 -4.66 -25.00
N ASN A 740 18.44 -5.73 -25.28
CA ASN A 740 19.89 -5.71 -25.31
C ASN A 740 20.43 -5.24 -26.68
N THR A 741 19.76 -5.64 -27.76
CA THR A 741 20.22 -5.42 -29.13
C THR A 741 19.45 -4.34 -29.89
N GLY A 742 18.24 -4.00 -29.44
CA GLY A 742 17.29 -3.14 -30.13
C GLY A 742 16.67 -3.78 -31.39
N GLU A 743 16.95 -5.05 -31.66
CA GLU A 743 16.42 -5.78 -32.82
C GLU A 743 14.92 -6.02 -32.66
N THR A 744 14.14 -5.84 -33.72
CA THR A 744 12.69 -6.10 -33.65
C THR A 744 12.42 -7.59 -33.72
N VAL A 745 11.71 -8.12 -32.71
CA VAL A 745 11.36 -9.54 -32.63
C VAL A 745 9.93 -9.78 -33.11
N PHE A 746 8.99 -8.95 -32.66
CA PHE A 746 7.58 -9.05 -33.05
C PHE A 746 6.98 -7.69 -33.43
N SER A 747 5.99 -7.73 -34.32
CA SER A 747 5.07 -6.62 -34.56
C SER A 747 3.64 -7.14 -34.53
N ASN A 748 2.76 -6.51 -33.75
CA ASN A 748 1.37 -6.95 -33.61
C ASN A 748 0.39 -5.85 -34.05
N GLU A 749 -0.79 -6.27 -34.53
CA GLU A 749 -1.96 -5.40 -34.66
C GLU A 749 -3.18 -6.07 -34.02
N ALA A 750 -3.79 -5.42 -33.04
CA ALA A 750 -5.01 -5.86 -32.40
C ALA A 750 -6.18 -4.94 -32.77
N THR A 751 -7.32 -5.52 -33.13
CA THR A 751 -8.57 -4.79 -33.42
C THR A 751 -9.59 -5.05 -32.33
N PHE A 752 -10.02 -3.99 -31.67
CA PHE A 752 -11.01 -4.00 -30.61
C PHE A 752 -12.31 -3.37 -31.08
N PHE A 753 -13.44 -4.02 -30.77
CA PHE A 753 -14.78 -3.48 -30.96
C PHE A 753 -15.37 -3.12 -29.60
N ILE A 754 -15.60 -1.84 -29.37
CA ILE A 754 -15.99 -1.30 -28.06
C ILE A 754 -17.41 -0.76 -28.17
N ARG A 755 -18.33 -1.31 -27.38
CA ARG A 755 -19.74 -0.92 -27.40
C ARG A 755 -20.00 0.34 -26.56
N ASN A 756 -21.02 1.12 -26.94
CA ASN A 756 -21.45 2.35 -26.24
C ASN A 756 -20.30 3.34 -25.96
N CYS A 757 -19.39 3.43 -26.93
CA CYS A 757 -18.16 4.18 -26.81
C CYS A 757 -18.01 5.06 -28.05
N GLU A 758 -17.49 6.27 -27.85
CA GLU A 758 -17.33 7.25 -28.91
C GLU A 758 -15.85 7.57 -29.13
N GLY A 759 -15.41 7.63 -30.39
CA GLY A 759 -14.08 8.06 -30.76
C GLY A 759 -14.10 8.81 -32.10
N ASP A 760 -13.16 9.72 -32.28
CA ASP A 760 -13.07 10.45 -33.54
C ASP A 760 -12.49 9.52 -34.62
N THR A 761 -13.22 9.33 -35.72
CA THR A 761 -12.76 8.50 -36.85
C THR A 761 -11.48 9.08 -37.42
N LYS A 762 -10.35 8.37 -37.26
CA LYS A 762 -9.02 8.86 -37.62
C LYS A 762 -8.08 7.70 -37.95
N GLN A 763 -7.31 7.86 -39.03
CA GLN A 763 -6.18 6.99 -39.35
C GLN A 763 -4.90 7.62 -38.78
N TYR A 764 -4.12 6.85 -38.04
CA TYR A 764 -2.88 7.31 -37.39
C TYR A 764 -1.63 6.82 -38.10
N ALA A 765 -1.66 5.59 -38.61
CA ALA A 765 -0.56 4.99 -39.38
C ALA A 765 -1.08 3.95 -40.39
N GLU A 766 -0.26 3.61 -41.38
CA GLU A 766 -0.56 2.54 -42.31
C GLU A 766 -0.52 1.17 -41.61
N ARG A 767 -1.47 0.32 -41.95
CA ARG A 767 -1.56 -1.06 -41.45
C ARG A 767 -0.83 -2.01 -42.41
N LYS A 768 -0.31 -3.12 -41.89
CA LYS A 768 0.38 -4.14 -42.71
C LYS A 768 -0.59 -4.75 -43.73
N SER A 769 -0.11 -5.00 -44.95
CA SER A 769 -0.94 -5.52 -46.04
C SER A 769 -1.59 -6.87 -45.72
N PHE A 770 -0.87 -7.76 -45.04
CA PHE A 770 -1.41 -9.05 -44.57
C PHE A 770 -2.45 -8.86 -43.45
N ALA A 771 -2.24 -7.90 -42.54
CA ALA A 771 -3.17 -7.58 -41.46
C ALA A 771 -4.55 -7.09 -41.97
N VAL A 772 -4.59 -6.42 -43.13
CA VAL A 772 -5.85 -5.92 -43.72
C VAL A 772 -6.44 -6.83 -44.81
N ALA A 773 -5.68 -7.81 -45.30
CA ALA A 773 -6.12 -8.75 -46.32
C ALA A 773 -7.35 -9.58 -45.87
N GLN A 774 -8.16 -10.00 -46.84
CA GLN A 774 -9.35 -10.82 -46.61
C GLN A 774 -9.05 -12.27 -46.98
N PHE A 775 -8.98 -13.13 -45.97
CA PHE A 775 -8.72 -14.57 -46.07
C PHE A 775 -10.01 -15.35 -45.84
N ASN A 776 -10.97 -15.16 -46.74
CA ASN A 776 -12.21 -15.93 -46.70
C ASN A 776 -11.91 -17.40 -47.02
N ALA A 777 -12.45 -18.32 -46.23
CA ALA A 777 -12.31 -19.75 -46.50
C ALA A 777 -12.87 -20.11 -47.89
N PRO A 778 -12.13 -20.88 -48.69
CA PRO A 778 -12.62 -21.42 -49.94
C PRO A 778 -13.89 -22.27 -49.75
N LYS A 779 -14.72 -22.34 -50.81
CA LYS A 779 -15.88 -23.24 -50.84
C LYS A 779 -15.50 -24.70 -51.15
N SER A 780 -14.25 -24.94 -51.55
CA SER A 780 -13.73 -26.29 -51.79
C SER A 780 -13.47 -27.00 -50.47
N ASP A 781 -13.38 -28.33 -50.51
CA ASP A 781 -12.99 -29.12 -49.34
C ASP A 781 -11.62 -28.67 -48.81
N ALA A 782 -11.45 -28.72 -47.49
CA ALA A 782 -10.17 -28.42 -46.85
C ALA A 782 -9.13 -29.47 -47.20
N GLU A 783 -7.92 -29.02 -47.52
CA GLU A 783 -6.78 -29.91 -47.79
C GLU A 783 -6.29 -30.59 -46.51
N PHE A 784 -6.53 -29.94 -45.37
CA PHE A 784 -6.17 -30.44 -44.07
C PHE A 784 -7.29 -30.17 -43.08
N THR A 785 -7.54 -31.16 -42.22
CA THR A 785 -8.50 -31.06 -41.13
C THR A 785 -7.93 -31.79 -39.92
N GLN A 786 -7.96 -31.14 -38.76
CA GLN A 786 -7.55 -31.75 -37.50
C GLN A 786 -8.48 -31.33 -36.36
N ASP A 787 -8.86 -32.32 -35.55
CA ASP A 787 -9.59 -32.10 -34.30
C ASP A 787 -8.61 -31.92 -33.15
N ILE A 788 -8.89 -30.92 -32.33
CA ILE A 788 -8.19 -30.62 -31.08
C ILE A 788 -9.22 -30.74 -29.97
N LYS A 789 -9.07 -31.75 -29.12
CA LYS A 789 -9.90 -31.87 -27.91
C LYS A 789 -9.37 -30.87 -26.89
N ILE A 790 -10.20 -29.91 -26.51
CA ILE A 790 -9.85 -28.89 -25.51
C ILE A 790 -9.99 -29.52 -24.13
N SER A 791 -8.96 -29.43 -23.30
CA SER A 791 -9.04 -29.84 -21.90
C SER A 791 -10.10 -29.01 -21.16
N GLU A 792 -10.71 -29.57 -20.12
CA GLU A 792 -11.56 -28.78 -19.21
C GLU A 792 -10.74 -27.72 -18.47
N ASP A 793 -9.47 -28.02 -18.20
CA ASP A 793 -8.53 -27.11 -17.54
C ASP A 793 -7.77 -26.19 -18.51
N GLN A 794 -8.09 -26.20 -19.81
CA GLN A 794 -7.29 -25.47 -20.81
C GLN A 794 -7.24 -23.97 -20.54
N ALA A 795 -8.35 -23.39 -20.10
CA ALA A 795 -8.41 -21.97 -19.74
C ALA A 795 -7.61 -21.67 -18.46
N ALA A 796 -7.66 -22.57 -17.47
CA ALA A 796 -6.88 -22.49 -16.23
C ALA A 796 -5.37 -22.57 -16.49
N LEU A 797 -4.94 -23.42 -17.43
CA LEU A 797 -3.54 -23.52 -17.82
C LEU A 797 -3.10 -22.27 -18.61
N TYR A 798 -3.91 -21.81 -19.57
CA TYR A 798 -3.54 -20.70 -20.43
C TYR A 798 -3.46 -19.36 -19.71
N ARG A 799 -4.31 -19.09 -18.71
CA ARG A 799 -4.25 -17.84 -17.94
C ARG A 799 -2.92 -17.65 -17.21
N LEU A 800 -2.20 -18.72 -16.88
CA LEU A 800 -0.86 -18.65 -16.27
C LEU A 800 0.20 -18.04 -17.21
N THR A 801 -0.10 -17.92 -18.50
CA THR A 801 0.77 -17.24 -19.47
C THR A 801 0.60 -15.71 -19.46
N GLY A 802 -0.36 -15.18 -18.68
CA GLY A 802 -0.46 -13.78 -18.30
C GLY A 802 -1.84 -13.13 -18.45
N ASP A 803 -2.78 -13.70 -19.22
CA ASP A 803 -4.17 -13.20 -19.26
C ASP A 803 -4.98 -13.75 -18.08
N ARG A 804 -5.05 -12.98 -16.98
CA ARG A 804 -5.69 -13.39 -15.72
C ARG A 804 -7.19 -13.06 -15.64
N ASN A 805 -7.85 -12.65 -16.74
CA ASN A 805 -9.25 -12.21 -16.74
C ASN A 805 -10.22 -13.28 -16.16
N PRO A 806 -11.02 -12.94 -15.12
CA PRO A 806 -11.92 -13.88 -14.46
C PRO A 806 -12.95 -14.54 -15.38
N LEU A 807 -13.29 -13.90 -16.51
CA LEU A 807 -14.19 -14.44 -17.55
C LEU A 807 -13.83 -15.87 -18.00
N HIS A 808 -12.55 -16.25 -17.87
CA HIS A 808 -12.03 -17.52 -18.34
C HIS A 808 -11.95 -18.61 -17.28
N ILE A 809 -12.26 -18.31 -16.02
CA ILE A 809 -12.17 -19.29 -14.92
C ILE A 809 -13.36 -19.24 -13.96
N ASP A 810 -13.90 -18.05 -13.65
CA ASP A 810 -14.98 -17.86 -12.68
C ASP A 810 -16.36 -17.95 -13.36
N PRO A 811 -17.21 -18.94 -12.99
CA PRO A 811 -18.58 -19.04 -13.48
C PRO A 811 -19.45 -17.83 -13.18
N ALA A 812 -19.29 -17.16 -12.03
CA ALA A 812 -20.11 -16.02 -11.64
C ALA A 812 -19.80 -14.80 -12.52
N PHE A 813 -18.50 -14.50 -12.72
CA PHE A 813 -18.08 -13.45 -13.64
C PHE A 813 -18.50 -13.72 -15.09
N ALA A 814 -18.35 -14.98 -15.55
CA ALA A 814 -18.80 -15.38 -16.88
C ALA A 814 -20.32 -15.18 -17.06
N ALA A 815 -21.12 -15.54 -16.05
CA ALA A 815 -22.57 -15.30 -16.04
C ALA A 815 -22.91 -13.81 -16.08
N GLY A 816 -22.19 -12.98 -15.31
CA GLY A 816 -22.31 -11.51 -15.36
C GLY A 816 -22.02 -10.93 -16.74
N ALA A 817 -21.08 -11.52 -17.47
CA ALA A 817 -20.76 -11.20 -18.86
C ALA A 817 -21.72 -11.82 -19.90
N LYS A 818 -22.77 -12.52 -19.46
CA LYS A 818 -23.79 -13.22 -20.27
C LYS A 818 -23.26 -14.44 -21.03
N PHE A 819 -22.33 -15.16 -20.44
CA PHE A 819 -21.93 -16.50 -20.87
C PHE A 819 -22.45 -17.55 -19.90
N ASP A 820 -22.86 -18.70 -20.41
CA ASP A 820 -23.45 -19.76 -19.57
C ASP A 820 -22.42 -20.44 -18.64
N ARG A 821 -21.12 -20.31 -18.94
CA ARG A 821 -19.97 -20.81 -18.18
C ARG A 821 -18.67 -20.14 -18.67
N PRO A 822 -17.53 -20.31 -17.98
CA PRO A 822 -16.25 -19.73 -18.41
C PRO A 822 -15.86 -20.16 -19.82
N ILE A 823 -15.40 -19.21 -20.64
CA ILE A 823 -15.00 -19.44 -22.03
C ILE A 823 -13.48 -19.57 -22.14
N LEU A 824 -12.99 -20.25 -23.17
CA LEU A 824 -11.57 -20.28 -23.51
C LEU A 824 -11.13 -18.92 -24.07
N HIS A 825 -9.92 -18.48 -23.72
CA HIS A 825 -9.30 -17.29 -24.30
C HIS A 825 -9.26 -17.38 -25.84
N GLY A 826 -9.61 -16.27 -26.51
CA GLY A 826 -9.50 -16.18 -27.97
C GLY A 826 -8.07 -16.43 -28.46
N MET A 827 -7.08 -15.87 -27.76
CA MET A 827 -5.66 -16.07 -28.05
C MET A 827 -5.17 -17.51 -27.79
N CYS A 828 -5.79 -18.24 -26.86
CA CYS A 828 -5.54 -19.68 -26.71
C CYS A 828 -6.04 -20.45 -27.93
N THR A 829 -7.28 -20.19 -28.37
CA THR A 829 -7.85 -20.78 -29.60
C THR A 829 -6.97 -20.49 -30.81
N TYR A 830 -6.45 -19.27 -30.90
CA TYR A 830 -5.51 -18.84 -31.94
C TYR A 830 -4.18 -19.60 -31.89
N GLY A 831 -3.60 -19.77 -30.70
CA GLY A 831 -2.38 -20.53 -30.48
C GLY A 831 -2.52 -22.01 -30.83
N LEU A 832 -3.63 -22.63 -30.44
CA LEU A 832 -3.96 -24.03 -30.76
C LEU A 832 -4.01 -24.25 -32.27
N CYS A 833 -4.66 -23.35 -33.02
CA CYS A 833 -4.65 -23.39 -34.48
C CYS A 833 -3.24 -23.19 -35.05
N ALA A 834 -2.50 -22.21 -34.54
CA ALA A 834 -1.17 -21.88 -35.02
C ALA A 834 -0.18 -23.04 -34.86
N LYS A 835 -0.22 -23.74 -33.71
CA LYS A 835 0.62 -24.92 -33.45
C LYS A 835 0.33 -26.02 -34.47
N VAL A 836 -0.95 -26.36 -34.65
CA VAL A 836 -1.37 -27.38 -35.62
C VAL A 836 -0.92 -27.04 -37.05
N LEU A 837 -0.98 -25.76 -37.43
CA LEU A 837 -0.54 -25.31 -38.74
C LEU A 837 0.99 -25.29 -38.87
N LEU A 838 1.73 -24.95 -37.80
CA LEU A 838 3.19 -25.05 -37.73
C LEU A 838 3.63 -26.50 -37.92
N ASP A 839 3.04 -27.42 -37.16
CA ASP A 839 3.34 -28.86 -37.22
C ASP A 839 3.05 -29.43 -38.62
N LYS A 840 1.98 -28.94 -39.27
CA LYS A 840 1.54 -29.45 -40.58
C LYS A 840 2.29 -28.86 -41.76
N TYR A 841 2.48 -27.54 -41.78
CA TYR A 841 2.92 -26.80 -42.97
C TYR A 841 4.34 -26.21 -42.81
N GLY A 842 4.88 -26.22 -41.60
CA GLY A 842 6.21 -25.71 -41.28
C GLY A 842 6.22 -24.22 -40.89
N PRO A 843 7.43 -23.63 -40.76
CA PRO A 843 7.64 -22.26 -40.31
C PRO A 843 6.82 -21.21 -41.05
N PHE A 844 6.24 -20.28 -40.29
CA PHE A 844 5.51 -19.11 -40.80
C PHE A 844 5.94 -17.85 -40.05
N ASN A 845 5.92 -16.70 -40.71
CA ASN A 845 6.33 -15.43 -40.11
C ASN A 845 5.21 -14.39 -40.02
N GLU A 846 4.03 -14.66 -40.56
CA GLU A 846 2.85 -13.81 -40.39
C GLU A 846 1.64 -14.70 -40.08
N ILE A 847 0.79 -14.26 -39.15
CA ILE A 847 -0.49 -14.90 -38.86
C ILE A 847 -1.54 -13.83 -38.57
N LYS A 848 -2.75 -14.04 -39.07
CA LYS A 848 -3.93 -13.21 -38.83
C LYS A 848 -5.13 -14.09 -38.50
N ALA A 849 -6.00 -13.66 -37.60
CA ALA A 849 -7.32 -14.23 -37.43
C ALA A 849 -8.37 -13.22 -36.95
N ARG A 850 -9.64 -13.51 -37.25
CA ARG A 850 -10.81 -12.89 -36.63
C ARG A 850 -11.49 -13.87 -35.68
N PHE A 851 -11.76 -13.41 -34.46
CA PHE A 851 -12.55 -14.11 -33.47
C PHE A 851 -14.03 -13.90 -33.77
N THR A 852 -14.72 -14.95 -34.20
CA THR A 852 -16.14 -14.89 -34.60
C THR A 852 -17.07 -15.68 -33.69
N GLY A 853 -16.54 -16.47 -32.78
CA GLY A 853 -17.30 -17.27 -31.83
C GLY A 853 -16.47 -17.62 -30.61
N ILE A 854 -17.16 -18.01 -29.55
CA ILE A 854 -16.55 -18.52 -28.31
C ILE A 854 -16.24 -20.00 -28.43
N VAL A 855 -15.29 -20.47 -27.64
CA VAL A 855 -14.99 -21.89 -27.41
C VAL A 855 -15.10 -22.11 -25.92
N PHE A 856 -15.68 -23.21 -25.47
CA PHE A 856 -15.67 -23.57 -24.06
C PHE A 856 -14.64 -24.67 -23.79
N PRO A 857 -13.98 -24.65 -22.61
CA PRO A 857 -13.19 -25.80 -22.18
C PRO A 857 -14.01 -27.10 -22.21
N GLY A 858 -13.37 -28.20 -22.60
CA GLY A 858 -14.01 -29.49 -22.84
C GLY A 858 -14.64 -29.68 -24.23
N GLU A 859 -14.78 -28.63 -25.05
CA GLU A 859 -15.28 -28.78 -26.44
C GLU A 859 -14.19 -29.31 -27.40
N THR A 860 -14.58 -29.57 -28.65
CA THR A 860 -13.67 -30.00 -29.71
C THR A 860 -13.56 -28.91 -30.76
N LEU A 861 -12.34 -28.43 -30.99
CA LEU A 861 -12.02 -27.46 -32.03
C LEU A 861 -11.51 -28.17 -33.27
N ARG A 862 -12.22 -28.04 -34.39
CA ARG A 862 -11.81 -28.58 -35.70
C ARG A 862 -11.19 -27.49 -36.55
N VAL A 863 -9.90 -27.62 -36.85
CA VAL A 863 -9.17 -26.72 -37.74
C VAL A 863 -9.29 -27.20 -39.18
N TYR A 864 -9.70 -26.33 -40.08
CA TYR A 864 -9.73 -26.54 -41.52
C TYR A 864 -8.70 -25.63 -42.18
N ALA A 865 -7.91 -26.15 -43.13
CA ALA A 865 -6.90 -25.37 -43.81
C ALA A 865 -6.83 -25.63 -45.33
N TRP A 866 -6.49 -24.58 -46.08
CA TRP A 866 -6.35 -24.57 -47.53
C TRP A 866 -5.06 -23.82 -47.91
N LYS A 867 -4.14 -24.47 -48.61
CA LYS A 867 -2.87 -23.86 -49.00
C LYS A 867 -2.97 -23.20 -50.37
N GLN A 868 -2.61 -21.92 -50.45
CA GLN A 868 -2.56 -21.13 -51.69
C GLN A 868 -1.19 -20.46 -51.81
N GLY A 869 -0.28 -21.11 -52.54
CA GLY A 869 1.11 -20.64 -52.64
C GLY A 869 1.85 -20.72 -51.30
N ASP A 870 2.33 -19.57 -50.82
CA ASP A 870 2.98 -19.41 -49.52
C ASP A 870 1.99 -19.07 -48.38
N THR A 871 0.70 -18.93 -48.67
CA THR A 871 -0.32 -18.58 -47.69
C THR A 871 -1.20 -19.79 -47.39
N VAL A 872 -1.46 -20.07 -46.12
CA VAL A 872 -2.44 -21.09 -45.70
C VAL A 872 -3.61 -20.39 -45.05
N ILE A 873 -4.76 -20.42 -45.71
CA ILE A 873 -6.02 -19.92 -45.17
C ILE A 873 -6.58 -20.98 -44.21
N PHE A 874 -7.10 -20.56 -43.07
CA PHE A 874 -7.69 -21.50 -42.12
C PHE A 874 -8.98 -20.99 -41.45
N GLN A 875 -9.75 -21.92 -40.92
CA GLN A 875 -10.91 -21.69 -40.05
C GLN A 875 -10.89 -22.68 -38.89
N ALA A 876 -11.50 -22.31 -37.77
CA ALA A 876 -11.67 -23.21 -36.64
C ALA A 876 -13.14 -23.27 -36.22
N HIS A 877 -13.68 -24.48 -36.15
CA HIS A 877 -15.07 -24.74 -35.83
C HIS A 877 -15.19 -25.45 -34.48
N VAL A 878 -16.17 -25.07 -33.68
CA VAL A 878 -16.59 -25.85 -32.52
C VAL A 878 -17.51 -26.95 -33.02
N VAL A 879 -17.06 -28.21 -32.90
CA VAL A 879 -17.73 -29.38 -33.49
C VAL A 879 -19.11 -29.59 -32.90
N GLU A 880 -19.21 -29.52 -31.57
CA GLU A 880 -20.43 -29.80 -30.80
C GLU A 880 -21.54 -28.80 -31.15
N ARG A 881 -21.18 -27.52 -31.26
CA ARG A 881 -22.13 -26.43 -31.52
C ARG A 881 -22.28 -26.07 -33.00
N LYS A 882 -21.44 -26.62 -33.88
CA LYS A 882 -21.39 -26.27 -35.31
C LYS A 882 -21.24 -24.76 -35.55
N THR A 883 -20.45 -24.10 -34.71
CA THR A 883 -20.18 -22.65 -34.81
C THR A 883 -18.74 -22.40 -35.23
N ILE A 884 -18.47 -21.23 -35.81
CA ILE A 884 -17.12 -20.84 -36.24
C ILE A 884 -16.48 -19.96 -35.17
N ALA A 885 -15.41 -20.45 -34.55
CA ALA A 885 -14.63 -19.72 -33.54
C ALA A 885 -13.63 -18.76 -34.20
N ILE A 886 -12.89 -19.25 -35.19
CA ILE A 886 -11.90 -18.46 -35.94
C ILE A 886 -12.28 -18.40 -37.42
N ASN A 887 -12.29 -17.19 -37.97
CA ASN A 887 -12.59 -16.91 -39.36
C ASN A 887 -11.65 -15.83 -39.92
N ASN A 888 -11.71 -15.59 -41.24
CA ASN A 888 -10.88 -14.59 -41.94
C ASN A 888 -9.39 -14.69 -41.55
N ALA A 889 -8.87 -15.92 -41.53
CA ALA A 889 -7.60 -16.24 -40.90
C ALA A 889 -6.64 -16.90 -41.89
N ALA A 890 -5.35 -16.58 -41.76
CA ALA A 890 -4.30 -17.18 -42.55
C ALA A 890 -2.93 -17.11 -41.85
N ILE A 891 -2.04 -18.03 -42.20
CA ILE A 891 -0.59 -17.94 -41.95
C ILE A 891 0.16 -17.72 -43.26
N LYS A 892 1.32 -17.08 -43.19
CA LYS A 892 2.25 -16.95 -44.32
C LYS A 892 3.54 -17.70 -44.06
N LEU A 893 3.78 -18.74 -44.84
CA LEU A 893 4.92 -19.63 -44.73
C LEU A 893 6.22 -18.92 -45.12
N ILE A 894 7.32 -19.29 -44.46
CA ILE A 894 8.66 -18.83 -44.81
C ILE A 894 9.15 -19.66 -46.01
N SER A 895 9.25 -19.04 -47.18
CA SER A 895 9.61 -19.72 -48.43
C SER A 895 11.12 -19.78 -48.72
N ASP A 896 11.93 -19.01 -47.98
CA ASP A 896 13.38 -18.91 -48.15
C ASP A 896 14.11 -19.71 -47.06
N LYS A 897 14.78 -20.80 -47.47
CA LYS A 897 15.55 -21.65 -46.55
C LYS A 897 16.75 -20.95 -45.91
N ALA A 898 17.18 -19.79 -46.40
CA ALA A 898 18.23 -18.99 -45.77
C ALA A 898 17.71 -18.13 -44.59
N LYS A 899 16.38 -18.06 -44.41
CA LYS A 899 15.70 -17.34 -43.32
C LYS A 899 15.10 -18.29 -42.26
N ILE A 900 15.29 -19.59 -42.43
CA ILE A 900 14.94 -20.67 -41.50
C ILE A 900 16.25 -21.20 -40.95
#